data_AF-A0A8D2JGC9-F1
#
_entry.id   AF-A0A8D2JGC9-F1
#
_cell.length_a   1.000
_cell.length_b   1.000
_cell.length_c   1.000
_cell.angle_alpha   90.00
_cell.angle_beta   90.00
_cell.angle_gamma   90.00
#
_symmetry.space_group_name_H-M   'P 1'
#
loop_
_entity.id
_entity.type
_entity.pdbx_description
1 polymer ?
#
loop_
_entity_poly.entity_id
_entity_poly.type
_entity_poly.pdbx_seq_one_letter_code
_entity_poly.pdbx_strand_id
1 'polypeptide(L)'
;LPDPRTAPQSLLLQQWSQRVTQFLVMLALQIWQYKLSLIGFVLLNVQCSRCVSLTLSELTIFLLSPQVILVLTTFQVPLVIMSFGQSKLYRSEDYGKTFIDITDLINNTFIRTEFGMAIGPENSGKVILTGDRSGPFHTGRIFRSSDFAKNFVMTDLPFHPLTQIIYHPQNSDLLLVLSTEGSLWISRSFGEKWKEIHKDVCLAKWGPGITIFFTTYLNGSCKADLGLLELKRTKDFGKTFKTIGSKIYSFGLGGRFLFASVMTEKGTTRRIHVSLDQGETWNMAQLPSVGQEQFYSILAANDDMVFMHVDEPGDTGYGTIYTSDDQGIIYSKSLERHLYTTTGGETDFTNVTSLRGIYITSVLSEDNFIRSVITFDQGGEWVRLRKPENAECESTAKNKEKCSLHIHASYSISQKVNVPMGPLSEPNAVGIVIAHGSVGDTISIVNPDVYISDDGGYTWARMLKGPHHYAILDSGGIIVAVEQTHHPINMIKFSTDEGQCWHSYVFSKDPITFTGLASEPGAKSMNVSIWGFTESFLSRQWVSYTIDFNDLLKRDCEEKDYTKWLAHSSDASNPADGCILGYKEEYLRLRKSSVCQNGRDYIVTKQPSVCICTLDDFLCDFGYFRPENQSECVEQPELKGHDLEFCLYGKRERLKTKGYRKIPGDKCLGGENPNREETDLKKKCTSNYLSPSQLSASSNSTPVILAVIGLMLITAVAGVVIIKKYVCGGRFLVHRYSVLQQHAEANGFEGLETPEASKTGYHDDSDEDLLE
;
A
#
# COMPACT_ATOMS: atom_id res chain seq x y z
N LEU A 1 102.29 8.35 5.86
CA LEU A 1 103.36 7.77 6.71
C LEU A 1 103.62 8.74 7.84
N PRO A 2 103.68 8.31 9.12
CA PRO A 2 103.22 7.04 9.75
C PRO A 2 101.69 7.08 10.04
N ASP A 3 100.91 6.08 10.51
CA ASP A 3 101.09 4.85 11.34
C ASP A 3 101.12 5.13 12.88
N PRO A 4 100.68 4.24 13.84
CA PRO A 4 99.97 2.95 13.73
C PRO A 4 98.70 2.73 14.63
N ARG A 5 97.82 1.83 14.14
CA ARG A 5 97.09 0.68 14.76
C ARG A 5 96.63 0.63 16.26
N THR A 6 95.47 -0.05 16.41
CA THR A 6 95.00 -0.93 17.52
C THR A 6 94.52 -0.37 18.87
N ALA A 7 93.18 -0.29 19.01
CA ALA A 7 92.40 -0.50 20.24
C ALA A 7 91.06 -1.22 19.85
N PRO A 8 90.37 -1.96 20.76
CA PRO A 8 89.50 -3.07 20.33
C PRO A 8 88.04 -2.71 20.00
N GLN A 9 87.50 -3.34 18.96
CA GLN A 9 86.10 -3.23 18.53
C GLN A 9 85.07 -3.92 19.46
N SER A 10 85.52 -4.66 20.48
CA SER A 10 84.65 -5.46 21.36
C SER A 10 83.66 -4.62 22.19
N LEU A 11 84.09 -3.45 22.70
CA LEU A 11 83.26 -2.63 23.59
C LEU A 11 82.01 -2.05 22.89
N LEU A 12 82.17 -1.62 21.63
CA LEU A 12 81.09 -1.04 20.83
C LEU A 12 80.01 -2.06 20.47
N LEU A 13 80.40 -3.29 20.13
CA LEU A 13 79.47 -4.41 19.87
C LEU A 13 78.69 -4.80 21.13
N GLN A 14 79.32 -4.78 22.31
CA GLN A 14 78.64 -5.09 23.56
C GLN A 14 77.59 -4.03 23.93
N GLN A 15 77.91 -2.73 23.78
CA GLN A 15 76.95 -1.65 24.01
C GLN A 15 75.81 -1.63 22.98
N TRP A 16 76.09 -1.93 21.71
CA TRP A 16 75.04 -2.09 20.70
C TRP A 16 74.10 -3.26 21.03
N SER A 17 74.65 -4.42 21.38
CA SER A 17 73.85 -5.60 21.75
C SER A 17 72.93 -5.32 22.95
N GLN A 18 73.44 -4.68 24.01
CA GLN A 18 72.60 -4.29 25.15
C GLN A 18 71.49 -3.31 24.76
N ARG A 19 71.78 -2.28 23.96
CA ARG A 19 70.77 -1.30 23.52
C ARG A 19 69.70 -1.91 22.61
N VAL A 20 70.08 -2.76 21.66
CA VAL A 20 69.13 -3.50 20.81
C VAL A 20 68.27 -4.44 21.66
N THR A 21 68.86 -5.13 22.63
CA THR A 21 68.12 -6.02 23.54
C THR A 21 67.13 -5.24 24.41
N GLN A 22 67.51 -4.09 24.99
CA GLN A 22 66.60 -3.22 25.72
C GLN A 22 65.46 -2.68 24.83
N PHE A 23 65.77 -2.27 23.59
CA PHE A 23 64.76 -1.76 22.66
C PHE A 23 63.76 -2.86 22.25
N LEU A 24 64.23 -4.07 21.98
CA LEU A 24 63.36 -5.23 21.70
C LEU A 24 62.52 -5.65 22.92
N VAL A 25 63.06 -5.57 24.14
CA VAL A 25 62.31 -5.84 25.37
C VAL A 25 61.24 -4.77 25.62
N MET A 26 61.55 -3.48 25.40
CA MET A 26 60.54 -2.42 25.46
C MET A 26 59.46 -2.60 24.38
N LEU A 27 59.84 -2.90 23.14
CA LEU A 27 58.89 -3.15 22.06
C LEU A 27 58.00 -4.36 22.36
N ALA A 28 58.56 -5.45 22.90
CA ALA A 28 57.82 -6.62 23.33
C ALA A 28 56.86 -6.32 24.49
N LEU A 29 57.29 -5.55 25.51
CA LEU A 29 56.42 -5.09 26.60
C LEU A 29 55.30 -4.18 26.10
N GLN A 30 55.57 -3.30 25.12
CA GLN A 30 54.59 -2.39 24.58
C GLN A 30 53.59 -3.10 23.65
N ILE A 31 54.04 -4.11 22.88
CA ILE A 31 53.16 -5.04 22.15
C ILE A 31 52.35 -5.91 23.11
N TRP A 32 52.92 -6.31 24.25
CA TRP A 32 52.21 -7.10 25.28
C TRP A 32 51.17 -6.24 26.01
N GLN A 33 51.47 -4.97 26.31
CA GLN A 33 50.48 -3.99 26.77
C GLN A 33 49.41 -3.72 25.71
N TYR A 34 49.76 -3.61 24.42
CA TYR A 34 48.76 -3.44 23.36
C TYR A 34 47.88 -4.69 23.22
N LYS A 35 48.43 -5.90 23.37
CA LYS A 35 47.65 -7.15 23.39
C LYS A 35 46.80 -7.29 24.65
N LEU A 36 47.28 -6.89 25.83
CA LEU A 36 46.47 -6.83 27.05
C LEU A 36 45.39 -5.74 26.97
N SER A 37 45.66 -4.62 26.30
CA SER A 37 44.68 -3.59 26.01
C SER A 37 43.62 -4.12 25.03
N LEU A 38 44.00 -4.78 23.93
CA LEU A 38 43.05 -5.41 23.02
C LEU A 38 42.26 -6.54 23.69
N ILE A 39 42.91 -7.43 24.45
CA ILE A 39 42.23 -8.50 25.18
C ILE A 39 41.32 -7.92 26.27
N GLY A 40 41.71 -6.82 26.92
CA GLY A 40 40.86 -6.05 27.83
C GLY A 40 39.69 -5.39 27.12
N PHE A 41 39.89 -4.81 25.94
CA PHE A 41 38.83 -4.19 25.13
C PHE A 41 37.88 -5.23 24.56
N VAL A 42 38.39 -6.40 24.15
CA VAL A 42 37.59 -7.55 23.70
C VAL A 42 36.85 -8.16 24.89
N LEU A 43 37.46 -8.29 26.08
CA LEU A 43 36.76 -8.77 27.26
C LEU A 43 35.70 -7.78 27.75
N LEU A 44 35.99 -6.48 27.83
CA LEU A 44 34.96 -5.48 28.16
C LEU A 44 33.83 -5.45 27.12
N ASN A 45 34.12 -5.52 25.82
CA ASN A 45 33.07 -5.59 24.80
C ASN A 45 32.31 -6.94 24.85
N VAL A 46 32.97 -8.07 25.08
CA VAL A 46 32.30 -9.38 25.23
C VAL A 46 31.48 -9.45 26.53
N GLN A 47 31.87 -8.74 27.58
CA GLN A 47 31.18 -8.73 28.88
C GLN A 47 30.06 -7.69 28.94
N CYS A 48 30.18 -6.57 28.19
CA CYS A 48 29.09 -5.62 27.96
C CYS A 48 28.06 -6.18 26.97
N SER A 49 28.50 -6.75 25.84
CA SER A 49 27.63 -7.37 24.82
C SER A 49 27.08 -8.75 25.19
N ARG A 50 27.29 -9.24 26.42
CA ARG A 50 26.66 -10.47 26.95
C ARG A 50 25.70 -10.24 28.12
N CYS A 51 25.49 -9.00 28.55
CA CYS A 51 24.49 -8.66 29.58
C CYS A 51 23.25 -7.92 29.04
N VAL A 52 23.09 -7.84 27.71
CA VAL A 52 21.77 -7.65 27.09
C VAL A 52 21.47 -8.89 26.25
N SER A 53 20.87 -9.89 26.89
CA SER A 53 20.09 -10.87 26.15
C SER A 53 18.87 -10.13 25.61
N LEU A 54 18.81 -9.95 24.27
CA LEU A 54 17.67 -9.35 23.57
C LEU A 54 16.47 -10.30 23.65
N THR A 55 15.85 -10.30 24.83
CA THR A 55 14.63 -11.00 25.16
C THR A 55 13.46 -10.22 24.58
N LEU A 56 13.22 -10.45 23.28
CA LEU A 56 12.00 -10.05 22.61
C LEU A 56 10.83 -10.74 23.32
N SER A 57 10.18 -9.98 24.18
CA SER A 57 8.96 -10.35 24.89
C SER A 57 7.83 -9.58 24.24
N GLU A 58 7.18 -10.24 23.28
CA GLU A 58 6.08 -9.63 22.53
C GLU A 58 4.80 -9.74 23.38
N LEU A 59 4.06 -8.62 23.48
CA LEU A 59 2.75 -8.54 24.10
C LEU A 59 1.75 -8.24 22.99
N THR A 60 0.78 -9.14 22.77
CA THR A 60 -0.28 -8.94 21.78
C THR A 60 -1.66 -9.04 22.45
N ILE A 61 -2.41 -7.93 22.38
CA ILE A 61 -3.73 -7.77 22.99
C ILE A 61 -4.77 -7.86 21.88
N PHE A 62 -5.80 -8.68 22.07
CA PHE A 62 -6.92 -8.84 21.13
C PHE A 62 -8.26 -8.81 21.88
N LEU A 63 -9.24 -8.08 21.35
CA LEU A 63 -10.63 -8.14 21.83
C LEU A 63 -11.39 -9.21 21.03
N LEU A 64 -12.06 -10.14 21.73
CA LEU A 64 -12.87 -11.20 21.13
C LEU A 64 -14.34 -10.83 20.98
N SER A 65 -14.77 -9.86 21.78
CA SER A 65 -16.14 -9.37 21.90
C SER A 65 -16.09 -8.05 22.67
N PRO A 66 -17.22 -7.35 22.82
CA PRO A 66 -17.37 -6.23 23.74
C PRO A 66 -16.66 -6.43 25.10
N GLN A 67 -16.86 -7.58 25.76
CA GLN A 67 -16.44 -7.78 27.15
C GLN A 67 -15.14 -8.59 27.31
N VAL A 68 -14.80 -9.43 26.32
CA VAL A 68 -13.76 -10.47 26.45
C VAL A 68 -12.47 -10.04 25.76
N ILE A 69 -11.40 -9.96 26.55
CA ILE A 69 -10.05 -9.61 26.08
C ILE A 69 -9.12 -10.81 26.24
N LEU A 70 -8.35 -11.13 25.21
CA LEU A 70 -7.19 -12.02 25.30
C LEU A 70 -5.89 -11.22 25.25
N VAL A 71 -4.92 -11.69 26.02
CA VAL A 71 -3.56 -11.16 26.06
C VAL A 71 -2.61 -12.33 25.90
N LEU A 72 -1.92 -12.39 24.76
CA LEU A 72 -0.85 -13.33 24.50
C LEU A 72 0.48 -12.63 24.81
N THR A 73 1.35 -13.28 25.57
CA THR A 73 2.78 -12.97 25.54
C THR A 73 3.57 -14.15 25.02
N THR A 74 4.62 -13.86 24.25
CA THR A 74 5.59 -14.85 23.79
C THR A 74 6.99 -14.44 24.20
N PHE A 75 7.83 -15.44 24.44
CA PHE A 75 9.19 -15.27 24.95
C PHE A 75 10.06 -16.35 24.34
N GLN A 76 11.07 -15.96 23.56
CA GLN A 76 11.99 -16.88 22.90
C GLN A 76 13.40 -16.68 23.43
N VAL A 77 14.03 -17.78 23.89
CA VAL A 77 15.44 -17.77 24.30
C VAL A 77 16.31 -18.31 23.15
N PRO A 78 17.12 -17.47 22.48
CA PRO A 78 18.05 -17.91 21.45
C PRO A 78 19.27 -18.60 22.09
N LEU A 79 19.14 -19.90 22.38
CA LEU A 79 20.27 -20.77 22.70
C LEU A 79 20.81 -21.41 21.41
N VAL A 80 22.13 -21.45 21.29
CA VAL A 80 22.91 -21.78 20.06
C VAL A 80 22.60 -23.17 19.46
N ILE A 81 21.89 -24.05 20.18
CA ILE A 81 21.62 -25.44 19.79
C ILE A 81 20.11 -25.75 19.72
N MET A 82 19.27 -25.08 20.52
CA MET A 82 17.80 -25.23 20.49
C MET A 82 17.10 -23.94 20.95
N SER A 83 16.15 -23.46 20.15
CA SER A 83 15.24 -22.38 20.56
C SER A 83 14.22 -22.89 21.58
N PHE A 84 14.27 -22.38 22.81
CA PHE A 84 13.19 -22.57 23.78
C PHE A 84 12.23 -21.38 23.73
N GLY A 85 11.06 -21.61 23.15
CA GLY A 85 9.94 -20.67 23.18
C GLY A 85 8.99 -21.00 24.33
N GLN A 86 8.49 -19.99 25.03
CA GLN A 86 7.35 -20.08 25.94
C GLN A 86 6.29 -19.05 25.56
N SER A 87 5.03 -19.37 25.86
CA SER A 87 3.91 -18.44 25.71
C SER A 87 3.06 -18.44 26.97
N LYS A 88 2.47 -17.29 27.29
CA LYS A 88 1.42 -17.14 28.30
C LYS A 88 0.19 -16.54 27.64
N LEU A 89 -0.98 -17.07 27.97
CA LEU A 89 -2.27 -16.60 27.48
C LEU A 89 -3.15 -16.23 28.67
N TYR A 90 -3.56 -14.97 28.73
CA TYR A 90 -4.46 -14.45 29.76
C TYR A 90 -5.80 -14.05 29.16
N ARG A 91 -6.86 -14.13 29.96
CA ARG A 91 -8.25 -13.87 29.56
C ARG A 91 -9.00 -13.03 30.59
N SER A 92 -9.70 -12.01 30.10
CA SER A 92 -10.66 -11.18 30.85
C SER A 92 -12.09 -11.44 30.35
N GLU A 93 -13.09 -11.28 31.21
CA GLU A 93 -14.51 -11.15 30.81
C GLU A 93 -15.14 -9.81 31.28
N ASP A 94 -14.33 -8.88 31.78
CA ASP A 94 -14.79 -7.71 32.54
C ASP A 94 -14.15 -6.40 32.06
N TYR A 95 -13.91 -6.26 30.74
CA TYR A 95 -13.21 -5.13 30.12
C TYR A 95 -11.72 -5.00 30.49
N GLY A 96 -11.10 -6.05 31.01
CA GLY A 96 -9.70 -6.04 31.43
C GLY A 96 -9.52 -5.46 32.83
N LYS A 97 -10.55 -5.51 33.68
CA LYS A 97 -10.45 -5.18 35.11
C LYS A 97 -9.77 -6.33 35.87
N THR A 98 -9.97 -7.57 35.45
CA THR A 98 -9.25 -8.76 35.95
C THR A 98 -8.85 -9.68 34.80
N PHE A 99 -7.74 -10.40 34.98
CA PHE A 99 -7.22 -11.36 34.01
C PHE A 99 -6.91 -12.70 34.69
N ILE A 100 -7.29 -13.79 34.04
CA ILE A 100 -7.03 -15.17 34.45
C ILE A 100 -5.99 -15.77 33.50
N ASP A 101 -4.95 -16.41 34.02
CA ASP A 101 -4.01 -17.22 33.23
C ASP A 101 -4.73 -18.49 32.75
N ILE A 102 -4.81 -18.66 31.43
CA ILE A 102 -5.45 -19.80 30.76
C ILE A 102 -4.46 -20.57 29.87
N THR A 103 -3.15 -20.40 30.09
CA THR A 103 -2.08 -21.02 29.29
C THR A 103 -2.15 -22.55 29.26
N ASP A 104 -2.71 -23.16 30.31
CA ASP A 104 -2.83 -24.61 30.40
C ASP A 104 -3.87 -25.15 29.39
N LEU A 105 -4.81 -24.33 28.91
CA LEU A 105 -5.75 -24.70 27.83
C LEU A 105 -5.06 -24.87 26.46
N ILE A 106 -3.86 -24.31 26.28
CA ILE A 106 -3.01 -24.52 25.09
C ILE A 106 -1.85 -25.48 25.38
N ASN A 107 -1.94 -26.27 26.47
CA ASN A 107 -0.90 -27.19 26.95
C ASN A 107 0.49 -26.52 27.05
N ASN A 108 0.53 -25.22 27.40
CA ASN A 108 1.75 -24.42 27.48
C ASN A 108 2.60 -24.39 26.17
N THR A 109 1.95 -24.63 25.02
CA THR A 109 2.60 -24.66 23.70
C THR A 109 3.00 -23.25 23.25
N PHE A 110 4.18 -23.14 22.62
CA PHE A 110 4.61 -21.88 22.00
C PHE A 110 3.69 -21.49 20.83
N ILE A 111 3.15 -20.28 20.87
CA ILE A 111 2.30 -19.70 19.83
C ILE A 111 3.15 -18.81 18.92
N ARG A 112 2.92 -18.92 17.62
CA ARG A 112 3.62 -18.19 16.56
C ARG A 112 3.01 -16.80 16.36
N THR A 113 3.70 -15.75 16.80
CA THR A 113 3.21 -14.36 16.73
C THR A 113 3.13 -13.81 15.31
N GLU A 114 3.86 -14.38 14.35
CA GLU A 114 3.74 -14.03 12.93
C GLU A 114 2.35 -14.36 12.32
N PHE A 115 1.57 -15.21 13.00
CA PHE A 115 0.16 -15.47 12.67
C PHE A 115 -0.84 -14.75 13.59
N GLY A 116 -0.39 -14.08 14.64
CA GLY A 116 -1.21 -13.41 15.65
C GLY A 116 -2.27 -14.33 16.30
N MET A 117 -3.37 -13.73 16.76
CA MET A 117 -4.60 -14.46 17.08
C MET A 117 -5.60 -14.25 15.93
N ALA A 118 -6.04 -15.33 15.28
CA ALA A 118 -7.05 -15.25 14.24
C ALA A 118 -8.45 -15.26 14.88
N ILE A 119 -9.02 -14.06 15.02
CA ILE A 119 -10.34 -13.83 15.65
C ILE A 119 -11.44 -13.97 14.59
N GLY A 120 -12.53 -14.65 14.94
CA GLY A 120 -13.70 -14.80 14.08
C GLY A 120 -14.51 -13.49 13.92
N PRO A 121 -15.26 -13.34 12.83
CA PRO A 121 -16.06 -12.15 12.57
C PRO A 121 -17.21 -11.96 13.58
N GLU A 122 -17.60 -10.69 13.77
CA GLU A 122 -18.70 -10.28 14.65
C GLU A 122 -18.58 -10.87 16.08
N ASN A 123 -19.71 -11.12 16.76
CA ASN A 123 -19.73 -11.79 18.06
C ASN A 123 -19.70 -13.33 17.93
N SER A 124 -18.98 -13.89 16.94
CA SER A 124 -18.98 -15.35 16.76
C SER A 124 -18.21 -16.11 17.86
N GLY A 125 -17.41 -15.41 18.67
CA GLY A 125 -16.65 -15.99 19.79
C GLY A 125 -15.60 -17.01 19.38
N LYS A 126 -15.18 -17.01 18.12
CA LYS A 126 -14.22 -17.98 17.57
C LYS A 126 -12.80 -17.43 17.59
N VAL A 127 -11.85 -18.26 17.98
CA VAL A 127 -10.43 -17.92 18.09
C VAL A 127 -9.60 -19.08 17.57
N ILE A 128 -8.61 -18.79 16.73
CA ILE A 128 -7.58 -19.75 16.32
C ILE A 128 -6.21 -19.18 16.68
N LEU A 129 -5.40 -19.99 17.37
CA LEU A 129 -4.01 -19.73 17.69
C LEU A 129 -3.14 -20.77 16.97
N THR A 130 -2.13 -20.33 16.22
CA THR A 130 -1.20 -21.25 15.54
C THR A 130 -0.05 -21.60 16.46
N GLY A 131 0.04 -22.88 16.85
CA GLY A 131 1.10 -23.40 17.72
C GLY A 131 2.27 -23.94 16.91
N ASP A 132 3.49 -23.74 17.40
CA ASP A 132 4.67 -24.39 16.83
C ASP A 132 4.77 -25.87 17.24
N ARG A 133 5.46 -26.69 16.44
CA ARG A 133 5.60 -28.13 16.69
C ARG A 133 7.07 -28.56 16.73
N SER A 134 7.60 -28.73 17.94
CA SER A 134 8.86 -29.42 18.16
C SER A 134 8.72 -30.93 17.87
N GLY A 135 8.99 -31.36 16.64
CA GLY A 135 8.97 -32.79 16.28
C GLY A 135 9.30 -33.08 14.81
N PRO A 136 9.65 -34.34 14.46
CA PRO A 136 10.20 -34.71 13.15
C PRO A 136 9.15 -34.85 12.02
N PHE A 137 7.92 -34.36 12.21
CA PHE A 137 6.83 -34.48 11.23
C PHE A 137 6.37 -33.10 10.78
N HIS A 138 6.53 -32.81 9.48
CA HIS A 138 6.24 -31.52 8.86
C HIS A 138 4.73 -31.22 8.78
N THR A 139 4.13 -30.93 9.93
CA THR A 139 2.69 -30.68 10.12
C THR A 139 2.49 -29.53 11.11
N GLY A 140 1.65 -28.57 10.75
CA GLY A 140 1.28 -27.46 11.64
C GLY A 140 0.32 -27.89 12.75
N ARG A 141 0.06 -26.99 13.70
CA ARG A 141 -0.90 -27.19 14.79
C ARG A 141 -1.70 -25.91 15.03
N ILE A 142 -2.98 -26.07 15.33
CA ILE A 142 -3.83 -25.00 15.82
C ILE A 142 -4.51 -25.36 17.14
N PHE A 143 -4.77 -24.34 17.95
CA PHE A 143 -5.71 -24.37 19.06
C PHE A 143 -6.92 -23.55 18.67
N ARG A 144 -8.10 -24.15 18.70
CA ARG A 144 -9.36 -23.54 18.27
C ARG A 144 -10.36 -23.46 19.41
N SER A 145 -10.92 -22.28 19.66
CA SER A 145 -12.02 -22.03 20.60
C SER A 145 -13.23 -21.50 19.85
N SER A 146 -14.43 -21.87 20.27
CA SER A 146 -15.71 -21.38 19.72
C SER A 146 -16.66 -20.84 20.79
N ASP A 147 -16.09 -20.47 21.95
CA ASP A 147 -16.81 -20.10 23.17
C ASP A 147 -16.16 -18.89 23.87
N PHE A 148 -15.60 -17.97 23.09
CA PHE A 148 -14.85 -16.79 23.55
C PHE A 148 -13.65 -17.17 24.43
N ALA A 149 -12.87 -18.18 24.00
CA ALA A 149 -11.67 -18.68 24.66
C ALA A 149 -11.89 -19.28 26.07
N LYS A 150 -13.06 -19.88 26.33
CA LYS A 150 -13.30 -20.65 27.57
C LYS A 150 -12.73 -22.06 27.48
N ASN A 151 -12.78 -22.68 26.30
CA ASN A 151 -12.16 -23.98 26.02
C ASN A 151 -11.42 -23.91 24.69
N PHE A 152 -10.24 -24.54 24.63
CA PHE A 152 -9.49 -24.74 23.39
C PHE A 152 -9.42 -26.22 23.03
N VAL A 153 -9.65 -26.53 21.76
CA VAL A 153 -9.45 -27.86 21.18
C VAL A 153 -8.19 -27.82 20.32
N MET A 154 -7.23 -28.69 20.60
CA MET A 154 -6.06 -28.87 19.75
C MET A 154 -6.46 -29.56 18.44
N THR A 155 -5.88 -29.17 17.31
CA THR A 155 -6.00 -29.90 16.04
C THR A 155 -4.67 -29.82 15.27
N ASP A 156 -4.06 -30.97 15.00
CA ASP A 156 -2.90 -31.09 14.11
C ASP A 156 -3.37 -30.94 12.65
N LEU A 157 -2.64 -30.14 11.86
CA LEU A 157 -2.96 -29.83 10.47
C LEU A 157 -2.24 -30.79 9.50
N PRO A 158 -2.86 -31.18 8.38
CA PRO A 158 -2.21 -32.00 7.35
C PRO A 158 -1.21 -31.20 6.47
N PHE A 159 -0.85 -29.98 6.85
CA PHE A 159 0.06 -29.07 6.16
C PHE A 159 0.69 -28.09 7.17
N HIS A 160 1.76 -27.36 6.78
CA HIS A 160 2.20 -26.17 7.49
C HIS A 160 1.55 -24.90 6.88
N PRO A 161 0.93 -24.01 7.69
CA PRO A 161 0.38 -22.76 7.18
C PRO A 161 1.51 -21.79 6.80
N LEU A 162 1.32 -21.07 5.69
CA LEU A 162 2.17 -19.95 5.24
C LEU A 162 1.56 -18.58 5.61
N THR A 163 0.26 -18.57 5.89
CA THR A 163 -0.55 -17.35 6.11
C THR A 163 -1.41 -17.53 7.35
N GLN A 164 -1.85 -16.42 7.96
CA GLN A 164 -2.91 -16.46 8.96
C GLN A 164 -4.17 -17.11 8.36
N ILE A 165 -4.89 -17.90 9.16
CA ILE A 165 -6.13 -18.55 8.73
C ILE A 165 -7.25 -17.51 8.59
N ILE A 166 -7.84 -17.42 7.39
CA ILE A 166 -8.81 -16.40 7.00
C ILE A 166 -10.24 -16.94 7.13
N TYR A 167 -11.02 -16.36 8.05
CA TYR A 167 -12.46 -16.62 8.16
C TYR A 167 -13.24 -16.07 6.97
N HIS A 168 -14.32 -16.75 6.57
CA HIS A 168 -15.33 -16.19 5.67
C HIS A 168 -16.14 -15.11 6.43
N PRO A 169 -16.30 -13.88 5.91
CA PRO A 169 -16.87 -12.76 6.68
C PRO A 169 -18.23 -13.03 7.32
N GLN A 170 -19.17 -13.65 6.59
CA GLN A 170 -20.52 -13.97 7.11
C GLN A 170 -20.67 -15.39 7.68
N ASN A 171 -19.61 -16.20 7.78
CA ASN A 171 -19.71 -17.57 8.29
C ASN A 171 -18.40 -18.06 8.91
N SER A 172 -18.30 -17.96 10.23
CA SER A 172 -17.10 -18.27 10.99
C SER A 172 -16.72 -19.76 11.07
N ASP A 173 -17.50 -20.69 10.50
CA ASP A 173 -17.12 -22.11 10.33
C ASP A 173 -16.35 -22.40 9.04
N LEU A 174 -16.38 -21.47 8.08
CA LEU A 174 -15.66 -21.55 6.81
C LEU A 174 -14.30 -20.83 6.93
N LEU A 175 -13.22 -21.57 6.73
CA LEU A 175 -11.84 -21.09 6.87
C LEU A 175 -11.03 -21.37 5.60
N LEU A 176 -10.12 -20.45 5.26
CA LEU A 176 -9.24 -20.52 4.09
C LEU A 176 -7.79 -20.25 4.51
N VAL A 177 -6.82 -21.01 3.99
CA VAL A 177 -5.39 -20.79 4.27
C VAL A 177 -4.50 -21.34 3.17
N LEU A 178 -3.35 -20.71 2.93
CA LEU A 178 -2.28 -21.21 2.06
C LEU A 178 -1.26 -22.01 2.87
N SER A 179 -0.78 -23.14 2.34
CA SER A 179 0.34 -23.88 2.92
C SER A 179 1.70 -23.36 2.43
N THR A 180 2.78 -23.75 3.13
CA THR A 180 4.17 -23.50 2.70
C THR A 180 4.54 -24.19 1.38
N GLU A 181 3.72 -25.15 0.93
CA GLU A 181 3.84 -25.86 -0.36
C GLU A 181 3.02 -25.19 -1.48
N GLY A 182 2.51 -23.97 -1.26
CA GLY A 182 1.66 -23.27 -2.22
C GLY A 182 0.27 -23.90 -2.42
N SER A 183 -0.15 -24.84 -1.57
CA SER A 183 -1.48 -25.47 -1.69
C SER A 183 -2.53 -24.68 -0.92
N LEU A 184 -3.73 -24.54 -1.52
CA LEU A 184 -4.87 -23.86 -0.94
C LEU A 184 -5.78 -24.85 -0.21
N TRP A 185 -5.98 -24.62 1.09
CA TRP A 185 -6.74 -25.47 1.99
C TRP A 185 -7.99 -24.77 2.49
N ILE A 186 -9.09 -25.52 2.57
CA ILE A 186 -10.36 -25.05 3.12
C ILE A 186 -10.80 -25.94 4.30
N SER A 187 -11.33 -25.32 5.36
CA SER A 187 -12.17 -26.01 6.35
C SER A 187 -13.61 -25.54 6.26
N ARG A 188 -14.55 -26.45 6.57
CA ARG A 188 -16.00 -26.19 6.66
C ARG A 188 -16.57 -26.66 8.00
N SER A 189 -15.69 -26.77 9.00
CA SER A 189 -15.97 -27.31 10.33
C SER A 189 -15.03 -26.67 11.35
N PHE A 190 -14.85 -25.36 11.22
CA PHE A 190 -14.00 -24.53 12.08
C PHE A 190 -12.63 -25.17 12.41
N GLY A 191 -11.91 -25.57 11.36
CA GLY A 191 -10.53 -26.04 11.46
C GLY A 191 -10.34 -27.49 11.92
N GLU A 192 -11.40 -28.23 12.25
CA GLU A 192 -11.30 -29.65 12.61
C GLU A 192 -10.83 -30.54 11.45
N LYS A 193 -11.38 -30.29 10.26
CA LYS A 193 -11.12 -31.07 9.05
C LYS A 193 -10.80 -30.11 7.91
N TRP A 194 -9.72 -30.40 7.20
CA TRP A 194 -9.21 -29.61 6.09
C TRP A 194 -9.23 -30.42 4.81
N LYS A 195 -9.50 -29.75 3.69
CA LYS A 195 -9.43 -30.32 2.35
C LYS A 195 -8.56 -29.42 1.48
N GLU A 196 -7.56 -29.99 0.83
CA GLU A 196 -6.86 -29.34 -0.27
C GLU A 196 -7.86 -29.13 -1.42
N ILE A 197 -7.88 -27.93 -2.01
CA ILE A 197 -8.73 -27.62 -3.17
C ILE A 197 -7.92 -27.28 -4.42
N HIS A 198 -6.73 -26.72 -4.29
CA HIS A 198 -5.87 -26.42 -5.43
C HIS A 198 -4.39 -26.36 -5.01
N LYS A 199 -3.47 -26.63 -5.94
CA LYS A 199 -2.02 -26.46 -5.76
C LYS A 199 -1.49 -25.22 -6.46
N ASP A 200 -0.24 -24.86 -6.22
CA ASP A 200 0.46 -23.80 -6.97
C ASP A 200 -0.24 -22.43 -6.91
N VAL A 201 -0.75 -22.06 -5.72
CA VAL A 201 -1.54 -20.86 -5.44
C VAL A 201 -0.69 -19.78 -4.75
N CYS A 202 -0.74 -18.56 -5.26
CA CYS A 202 0.01 -17.40 -4.73
C CYS A 202 -0.76 -16.55 -3.74
N LEU A 203 -2.05 -16.35 -4.01
CA LEU A 203 -2.93 -15.49 -3.24
C LEU A 203 -4.35 -16.04 -3.35
N ALA A 204 -5.09 -16.05 -2.23
CA ALA A 204 -6.48 -16.45 -2.20
C ALA A 204 -7.28 -15.51 -1.28
N LYS A 205 -8.52 -15.20 -1.67
CA LYS A 205 -9.44 -14.33 -0.90
C LYS A 205 -10.88 -14.85 -0.99
N TRP A 206 -11.63 -14.69 0.10
CA TRP A 206 -13.08 -14.83 0.09
C TRP A 206 -13.71 -13.71 -0.75
N GLY A 207 -14.72 -14.04 -1.54
CA GLY A 207 -15.55 -13.11 -2.28
C GLY A 207 -16.97 -12.98 -1.69
N PRO A 208 -17.92 -12.41 -2.44
CA PRO A 208 -19.32 -12.37 -2.02
C PRO A 208 -19.94 -13.78 -1.97
N GLY A 209 -20.56 -14.12 -0.83
CA GLY A 209 -21.03 -15.47 -0.53
C GLY A 209 -19.87 -16.48 -0.49
N ILE A 210 -20.17 -17.76 -0.72
CA ILE A 210 -19.19 -18.86 -0.65
C ILE A 210 -18.15 -18.90 -1.80
N THR A 211 -17.96 -17.78 -2.50
CA THR A 211 -17.04 -17.63 -3.63
C THR A 211 -15.60 -17.51 -3.11
N ILE A 212 -14.67 -18.25 -3.72
CA ILE A 212 -13.23 -18.09 -3.46
C ILE A 212 -12.55 -17.68 -4.76
N PHE A 213 -11.78 -16.59 -4.71
CA PHE A 213 -10.90 -16.14 -5.79
C PHE A 213 -9.45 -16.45 -5.43
N PHE A 214 -8.66 -16.92 -6.39
CA PHE A 214 -7.25 -17.23 -6.16
C PHE A 214 -6.41 -17.18 -7.44
N THR A 215 -5.14 -16.82 -7.34
CA THR A 215 -4.18 -16.83 -8.47
C THR A 215 -3.24 -18.01 -8.41
N THR A 216 -2.99 -18.64 -9.55
CA THR A 216 -2.08 -19.80 -9.67
C THR A 216 -0.92 -19.54 -10.61
N TYR A 217 0.27 -20.03 -10.26
CA TYR A 217 1.38 -20.20 -11.21
C TYR A 217 1.28 -21.54 -11.95
N LEU A 218 2.13 -21.74 -12.95
CA LEU A 218 2.25 -22.96 -13.76
C LEU A 218 3.68 -23.52 -13.74
N ASN A 219 4.70 -22.65 -13.66
CA ASN A 219 6.11 -23.04 -13.67
C ASN A 219 6.89 -22.37 -12.52
N GLY A 220 7.64 -23.17 -11.77
CA GLY A 220 8.60 -22.68 -10.78
C GLY A 220 7.97 -22.06 -9.53
N SER A 221 7.55 -20.80 -9.59
CA SER A 221 7.01 -20.07 -8.43
C SER A 221 6.22 -18.81 -8.81
N CYS A 222 5.47 -18.29 -7.84
CA CYS A 222 4.75 -17.01 -7.92
C CYS A 222 5.60 -15.79 -8.32
N LYS A 223 6.92 -15.80 -8.04
CA LYS A 223 7.83 -14.70 -8.45
C LYS A 223 8.35 -14.89 -9.87
N ALA A 224 8.40 -16.12 -10.37
CA ALA A 224 8.81 -16.43 -11.75
C ALA A 224 7.67 -16.18 -12.74
N ASP A 225 6.46 -16.67 -12.45
CA ASP A 225 5.26 -16.46 -13.27
C ASP A 225 4.55 -15.12 -12.96
N LEU A 226 5.25 -14.14 -12.40
CA LEU A 226 4.68 -12.84 -12.05
C LEU A 226 4.22 -12.08 -13.31
N GLY A 227 2.92 -11.87 -13.47
CA GLY A 227 2.33 -11.35 -14.72
C GLY A 227 1.95 -12.43 -15.74
N LEU A 228 2.22 -13.72 -15.46
CA LEU A 228 1.78 -14.87 -16.24
C LEU A 228 0.72 -15.71 -15.51
N LEU A 229 0.43 -15.41 -14.23
CA LEU A 229 -0.53 -16.15 -13.39
C LEU A 229 -1.92 -16.26 -14.03
N GLU A 230 -2.65 -17.32 -13.66
CA GLU A 230 -4.08 -17.46 -13.94
C GLU A 230 -4.90 -17.06 -12.71
N LEU A 231 -5.89 -16.18 -12.87
CA LEU A 231 -6.90 -15.91 -11.83
C LEU A 231 -8.05 -16.91 -12.00
N LYS A 232 -8.30 -17.69 -10.95
CA LYS A 232 -9.30 -18.74 -10.87
C LYS A 232 -10.33 -18.45 -9.79
N ARG A 233 -11.51 -19.05 -9.95
CA ARG A 233 -12.64 -18.90 -9.03
C ARG A 233 -13.35 -20.24 -8.84
N THR A 234 -13.73 -20.54 -7.61
CA THR A 234 -14.69 -21.61 -7.28
C THR A 234 -15.91 -21.03 -6.54
N LYS A 235 -17.08 -21.66 -6.75
CA LYS A 235 -18.36 -21.31 -6.10
C LYS A 235 -18.96 -22.49 -5.31
N ASP A 236 -18.21 -23.59 -5.16
CA ASP A 236 -18.71 -24.86 -4.62
C ASP A 236 -17.72 -25.57 -3.68
N PHE A 237 -16.79 -24.81 -3.11
CA PHE A 237 -15.69 -25.28 -2.24
C PHE A 237 -14.72 -26.23 -2.96
N GLY A 238 -14.35 -25.89 -4.20
CA GLY A 238 -13.35 -26.62 -4.97
C GLY A 238 -13.81 -28.01 -5.40
N LYS A 239 -15.03 -28.10 -5.96
CA LYS A 239 -15.44 -29.21 -6.83
C LYS A 239 -15.30 -28.80 -8.30
N THR A 240 -15.62 -27.54 -8.62
CA THR A 240 -15.42 -26.94 -9.94
C THR A 240 -14.63 -25.63 -9.82
N PHE A 241 -13.89 -25.34 -10.89
CA PHE A 241 -13.07 -24.14 -11.04
C PHE A 241 -13.33 -23.51 -12.40
N LYS A 242 -13.39 -22.19 -12.44
CA LYS A 242 -13.36 -21.40 -13.68
C LYS A 242 -12.12 -20.51 -13.65
N THR A 243 -11.24 -20.62 -14.65
CA THR A 243 -10.28 -19.57 -14.95
C THR A 243 -11.07 -18.35 -15.44
N ILE A 244 -10.93 -17.23 -14.74
CA ILE A 244 -11.62 -15.97 -15.04
C ILE A 244 -10.67 -14.91 -15.60
N GLY A 245 -9.35 -15.12 -15.52
CA GLY A 245 -8.35 -14.26 -16.17
C GLY A 245 -6.99 -14.95 -16.32
N SER A 246 -6.18 -14.49 -17.27
CA SER A 246 -4.82 -14.97 -17.54
C SER A 246 -3.87 -13.78 -17.79
N LYS A 247 -2.55 -14.02 -17.77
CA LYS A 247 -1.52 -12.96 -17.75
C LYS A 247 -1.69 -12.00 -16.55
N ILE A 248 -2.02 -12.57 -15.39
CA ILE A 248 -2.35 -11.82 -14.18
C ILE A 248 -1.07 -11.54 -13.38
N TYR A 249 -0.92 -10.29 -12.96
CA TYR A 249 0.12 -9.86 -12.03
C TYR A 249 -0.35 -10.02 -10.57
N SER A 250 -1.54 -9.49 -10.26
CA SER A 250 -2.21 -9.65 -8.97
C SER A 250 -3.71 -9.28 -9.08
N PHE A 251 -4.48 -9.51 -8.02
CA PHE A 251 -5.91 -9.17 -7.95
C PHE A 251 -6.32 -8.55 -6.61
N GLY A 252 -7.35 -7.71 -6.64
CA GLY A 252 -7.91 -6.98 -5.51
C GLY A 252 -9.42 -7.12 -5.42
N LEU A 253 -9.95 -6.88 -4.22
CA LEU A 253 -11.38 -6.78 -3.93
C LEU A 253 -11.57 -5.50 -3.12
N GLY A 254 -12.58 -4.71 -3.44
CA GLY A 254 -12.98 -3.52 -2.69
C GLY A 254 -14.42 -3.17 -3.00
N GLY A 255 -15.26 -2.96 -1.98
CA GLY A 255 -16.72 -2.86 -2.17
C GLY A 255 -17.27 -4.01 -3.01
N ARG A 256 -18.06 -3.67 -4.04
CA ARG A 256 -18.59 -4.62 -5.04
C ARG A 256 -17.63 -4.98 -6.19
N PHE A 257 -16.43 -4.41 -6.22
CA PHE A 257 -15.52 -4.46 -7.37
C PHE A 257 -14.45 -5.56 -7.22
N LEU A 258 -14.31 -6.40 -8.25
CA LEU A 258 -13.17 -7.30 -8.44
C LEU A 258 -12.18 -6.65 -9.43
N PHE A 259 -10.97 -6.38 -8.98
CA PHE A 259 -9.90 -5.81 -9.80
C PHE A 259 -8.83 -6.85 -10.13
N ALA A 260 -8.29 -6.81 -11.35
CA ALA A 260 -7.13 -7.59 -11.75
C ALA A 260 -6.13 -6.70 -12.51
N SER A 261 -4.86 -6.76 -12.12
CA SER A 261 -3.76 -6.15 -12.87
C SER A 261 -3.28 -7.15 -13.92
N VAL A 262 -3.47 -6.82 -15.19
CA VAL A 262 -3.18 -7.70 -16.34
C VAL A 262 -2.00 -7.14 -17.15
N MET A 263 -1.05 -8.00 -17.53
CA MET A 263 0.08 -7.59 -18.36
C MET A 263 -0.37 -7.20 -19.78
N THR A 264 0.26 -6.19 -20.35
CA THR A 264 0.03 -5.79 -21.74
C THR A 264 0.67 -6.78 -22.72
N GLU A 265 0.29 -6.74 -23.99
CA GLU A 265 0.80 -7.67 -25.01
C GLU A 265 2.32 -7.57 -25.22
N LYS A 266 2.92 -6.41 -24.90
CA LYS A 266 4.38 -6.19 -24.94
C LYS A 266 5.13 -6.77 -23.73
N GLY A 267 4.43 -7.24 -22.70
CA GLY A 267 5.03 -7.87 -21.50
C GLY A 267 5.71 -6.93 -20.51
N THR A 268 5.97 -5.67 -20.85
CA THR A 268 6.71 -4.72 -19.99
C THR A 268 5.84 -3.90 -19.02
N THR A 269 4.56 -3.68 -19.34
CA THR A 269 3.63 -2.87 -18.54
C THR A 269 2.37 -3.64 -18.15
N ARG A 270 1.62 -3.14 -17.17
CA ARG A 270 0.38 -3.75 -16.66
C ARG A 270 -0.73 -2.73 -16.45
N ARG A 271 -1.98 -3.13 -16.73
CA ARG A 271 -3.19 -2.28 -16.64
C ARG A 271 -4.29 -2.92 -15.79
N ILE A 272 -5.06 -2.10 -15.08
CA ILE A 272 -6.22 -2.56 -14.30
C ILE A 272 -7.38 -2.96 -15.23
N HIS A 273 -8.00 -4.10 -14.92
CA HIS A 273 -9.32 -4.49 -15.38
C HIS A 273 -10.25 -4.68 -14.18
N VAL A 274 -11.54 -4.37 -14.37
CA VAL A 274 -12.60 -4.48 -13.35
C VAL A 274 -13.70 -5.45 -13.78
N SER A 275 -14.30 -6.12 -12.80
CA SER A 275 -15.49 -6.95 -12.94
C SER A 275 -16.45 -6.71 -11.77
N LEU A 276 -17.75 -6.65 -12.09
CA LEU A 276 -18.86 -6.52 -11.12
C LEU A 276 -19.62 -7.85 -10.93
N ASP A 277 -19.41 -8.82 -11.81
CA ASP A 277 -20.17 -10.08 -11.90
C ASP A 277 -19.33 -11.29 -11.41
N GLN A 278 -18.30 -11.01 -10.60
CA GLN A 278 -17.36 -12.00 -10.06
C GLN A 278 -16.50 -12.67 -11.14
N GLY A 279 -16.15 -11.97 -12.22
CA GLY A 279 -15.28 -12.45 -13.29
C GLY A 279 -15.99 -13.27 -14.37
N GLU A 280 -17.28 -13.03 -14.62
CA GLU A 280 -17.94 -13.49 -15.85
C GLU A 280 -17.63 -12.56 -17.02
N THR A 281 -17.64 -11.24 -16.79
CA THR A 281 -17.21 -10.22 -17.73
C THR A 281 -16.20 -9.26 -17.10
N TRP A 282 -15.30 -8.75 -17.95
CA TRP A 282 -14.28 -7.78 -17.58
C TRP A 282 -14.38 -6.53 -18.44
N ASN A 283 -13.93 -5.40 -17.89
CA ASN A 283 -13.76 -4.12 -18.57
C ASN A 283 -12.35 -3.60 -18.25
N MET A 284 -11.69 -2.97 -19.21
CA MET A 284 -10.46 -2.22 -18.95
C MET A 284 -10.81 -0.94 -18.18
N ALA A 285 -10.03 -0.59 -17.15
CA ALA A 285 -10.16 0.70 -16.50
C ALA A 285 -9.47 1.81 -17.31
N GLN A 286 -10.04 3.02 -17.31
CA GLN A 286 -9.43 4.24 -17.82
C GLN A 286 -8.39 4.75 -16.83
N LEU A 287 -7.29 4.01 -16.68
CA LEU A 287 -6.15 4.36 -15.82
C LEU A 287 -4.85 4.26 -16.63
N PRO A 288 -3.81 5.05 -16.30
CA PRO A 288 -2.47 4.86 -16.84
C PRO A 288 -1.98 3.42 -16.65
N SER A 289 -1.35 2.84 -17.67
CA SER A 289 -0.64 1.55 -17.51
C SER A 289 0.73 1.80 -16.89
N VAL A 290 1.12 0.98 -15.92
CA VAL A 290 2.35 1.15 -15.13
C VAL A 290 3.40 0.10 -15.50
N GLY A 291 4.67 0.37 -15.18
CA GLY A 291 5.81 -0.54 -15.35
C GLY A 291 5.80 -1.74 -14.39
N GLN A 292 6.98 -2.26 -14.05
CA GLN A 292 7.13 -3.32 -13.04
C GLN A 292 7.36 -2.74 -11.64
N GLU A 293 8.22 -1.74 -11.52
CA GLU A 293 8.60 -1.09 -10.24
C GLU A 293 7.43 -0.32 -9.61
N GLN A 294 6.62 0.35 -10.43
CA GLN A 294 5.43 1.08 -10.01
C GLN A 294 4.33 0.18 -9.44
N PHE A 295 3.37 0.76 -8.70
CA PHE A 295 2.20 0.06 -8.16
C PHE A 295 0.84 0.76 -8.39
N TYR A 296 -0.23 0.04 -8.05
CA TYR A 296 -1.58 0.56 -7.86
C TYR A 296 -2.00 0.26 -6.42
N SER A 297 -2.73 1.16 -5.76
CA SER A 297 -3.30 0.89 -4.42
C SER A 297 -4.76 1.31 -4.34
N ILE A 298 -5.59 0.44 -3.75
CA ILE A 298 -7.01 0.73 -3.48
C ILE A 298 -7.04 1.44 -2.12
N LEU A 299 -7.14 2.77 -2.15
CA LEU A 299 -7.09 3.61 -0.95
C LEU A 299 -8.37 3.49 -0.11
N ALA A 300 -9.53 3.51 -0.79
CA ALA A 300 -10.83 3.25 -0.21
C ALA A 300 -11.79 2.74 -1.29
N ALA A 301 -12.74 1.89 -0.91
CA ALA A 301 -13.79 1.40 -1.79
C ALA A 301 -15.09 1.19 -1.00
N ASN A 302 -16.21 1.63 -1.54
CA ASN A 302 -17.55 1.38 -1.01
C ASN A 302 -18.43 0.73 -2.12
N ASP A 303 -19.74 0.63 -1.91
CA ASP A 303 -20.64 0.09 -2.93
C ASP A 303 -20.91 1.05 -4.10
N ASP A 304 -20.53 2.32 -3.99
CA ASP A 304 -20.72 3.35 -5.01
C ASP A 304 -19.48 3.54 -5.88
N MET A 305 -18.27 3.68 -5.33
CA MET A 305 -17.02 3.95 -6.08
C MET A 305 -15.74 3.56 -5.32
N VAL A 306 -14.59 3.79 -5.97
CA VAL A 306 -13.24 3.46 -5.50
C VAL A 306 -12.28 4.64 -5.67
N PHE A 307 -11.50 4.92 -4.64
CA PHE A 307 -10.29 5.74 -4.71
C PHE A 307 -9.10 4.85 -5.10
N MET A 308 -8.53 5.08 -6.28
CA MET A 308 -7.38 4.33 -6.80
C MET A 308 -6.15 5.24 -6.83
N HIS A 309 -5.09 4.84 -6.15
CA HIS A 309 -3.76 5.42 -6.33
C HIS A 309 -3.06 4.76 -7.52
N VAL A 310 -2.46 5.59 -8.38
CA VAL A 310 -1.52 5.17 -9.42
C VAL A 310 -0.19 5.84 -9.13
N ASP A 311 0.85 5.03 -8.92
CA ASP A 311 2.21 5.47 -8.61
C ASP A 311 2.90 6.14 -9.81
N GLU A 312 3.71 7.18 -9.59
CA GLU A 312 4.35 7.94 -10.67
C GLU A 312 5.65 7.25 -11.15
N PRO A 313 6.05 7.32 -12.44
CA PRO A 313 7.23 6.58 -12.92
C PRO A 313 8.56 7.04 -12.30
N GLY A 314 9.26 6.10 -11.65
CA GLY A 314 10.54 6.32 -10.95
C GLY A 314 10.37 6.42 -9.44
N ASP A 315 11.49 6.42 -8.68
CA ASP A 315 11.43 6.51 -7.22
C ASP A 315 11.12 7.95 -6.75
N THR A 316 9.85 8.34 -6.88
CA THR A 316 9.35 9.69 -6.60
C THR A 316 8.79 9.83 -5.18
N GLY A 317 8.34 8.73 -4.57
CA GLY A 317 7.60 8.73 -3.30
C GLY A 317 6.20 9.33 -3.38
N TYR A 318 5.65 9.51 -4.58
CA TYR A 318 4.29 10.00 -4.79
C TYR A 318 3.63 9.42 -6.04
N GLY A 319 2.32 9.59 -6.11
CA GLY A 319 1.54 9.26 -7.30
C GLY A 319 0.31 10.15 -7.43
N THR A 320 -0.71 9.67 -8.14
CA THR A 320 -1.95 10.38 -8.39
C THR A 320 -3.15 9.57 -7.91
N ILE A 321 -4.06 10.21 -7.16
CA ILE A 321 -5.38 9.66 -6.84
C ILE A 321 -6.33 9.86 -8.01
N TYR A 322 -7.05 8.80 -8.36
CA TYR A 322 -8.18 8.80 -9.26
C TYR A 322 -9.44 8.33 -8.52
N THR A 323 -10.56 9.01 -8.72
CA THR A 323 -11.89 8.61 -8.23
C THR A 323 -12.65 7.88 -9.33
N SER A 324 -13.17 6.69 -9.03
CA SER A 324 -13.85 5.86 -10.01
C SER A 324 -15.28 6.32 -10.30
N ASP A 325 -15.76 5.92 -11.48
CA ASP A 325 -17.17 5.84 -11.80
C ASP A 325 -17.86 4.70 -11.05
N ASP A 326 -19.20 4.60 -11.10
CA ASP A 326 -19.94 3.58 -10.32
C ASP A 326 -19.68 2.14 -10.74
N GLN A 327 -18.90 1.93 -11.80
CA GLN A 327 -18.63 0.63 -12.40
C GLN A 327 -17.14 0.25 -12.27
N GLY A 328 -16.32 1.15 -11.71
CA GLY A 328 -14.88 1.00 -11.58
C GLY A 328 -14.14 1.04 -12.92
N ILE A 329 -14.77 1.59 -13.96
CA ILE A 329 -14.32 1.59 -15.36
C ILE A 329 -13.73 2.96 -15.73
N ILE A 330 -14.54 4.01 -15.60
CA ILE A 330 -14.13 5.39 -15.91
C ILE A 330 -13.53 5.99 -14.63
N TYR A 331 -12.56 6.89 -14.78
CA TYR A 331 -11.87 7.51 -13.64
C TYR A 331 -11.62 8.99 -13.90
N SER A 332 -11.93 9.82 -12.91
CA SER A 332 -11.52 11.21 -12.86
C SER A 332 -10.23 11.35 -12.06
N LYS A 333 -9.28 12.15 -12.54
CA LYS A 333 -8.12 12.55 -11.74
C LYS A 333 -8.62 13.44 -10.59
N SER A 334 -8.22 13.12 -9.36
CA SER A 334 -8.73 13.75 -8.14
C SER A 334 -7.64 14.51 -7.38
N LEU A 335 -6.44 13.92 -7.22
CA LEU A 335 -5.34 14.57 -6.51
C LEU A 335 -3.98 14.16 -7.09
N GLU A 336 -3.19 15.14 -7.55
CA GLU A 336 -1.80 14.91 -8.00
C GLU A 336 -0.81 14.96 -6.84
N ARG A 337 0.36 14.32 -7.03
CA ARG A 337 1.48 14.30 -6.08
C ARG A 337 1.10 13.84 -4.67
N HIS A 338 0.18 12.90 -4.59
CA HIS A 338 -0.24 12.22 -3.38
C HIS A 338 0.89 11.39 -2.78
N LEU A 339 1.21 11.63 -1.51
CA LEU A 339 2.31 10.96 -0.81
C LEU A 339 2.01 9.47 -0.61
N TYR A 340 2.86 8.61 -1.18
CA TYR A 340 2.80 7.17 -1.01
C TYR A 340 4.22 6.61 -1.19
N THR A 341 4.83 6.05 -0.14
CA THR A 341 6.26 5.68 -0.20
C THR A 341 6.50 4.31 -0.85
N THR A 342 7.42 4.27 -1.83
CA THR A 342 7.91 3.04 -2.48
C THR A 342 8.46 2.05 -1.45
N THR A 343 9.23 2.55 -0.48
CA THR A 343 9.71 1.78 0.67
C THR A 343 8.71 1.88 1.82
N GLY A 344 8.26 0.73 2.34
CA GLY A 344 7.27 0.64 3.43
C GLY A 344 5.82 0.63 2.96
N GLY A 345 5.48 1.31 1.86
CA GLY A 345 4.10 1.41 1.38
C GLY A 345 3.23 2.36 2.22
N GLU A 346 3.84 3.36 2.85
CA GLU A 346 3.20 4.26 3.81
C GLU A 346 2.44 5.37 3.08
N THR A 347 1.24 5.68 3.55
CA THR A 347 0.45 6.83 3.08
C THR A 347 -0.40 7.41 4.21
N ASP A 348 -0.66 8.71 4.14
CA ASP A 348 -1.48 9.45 5.11
C ASP A 348 -2.98 9.46 4.75
N PHE A 349 -3.39 8.77 3.68
CA PHE A 349 -4.78 8.74 3.21
C PHE A 349 -5.73 8.17 4.27
N THR A 350 -6.60 9.03 4.78
CA THR A 350 -7.45 8.80 5.94
C THR A 350 -8.90 9.11 5.58
N ASN A 351 -9.78 8.12 5.72
CA ASN A 351 -11.23 8.31 5.68
C ASN A 351 -11.72 8.87 7.02
N VAL A 352 -12.41 10.02 7.01
CA VAL A 352 -12.95 10.63 8.24
C VAL A 352 -14.33 10.03 8.50
N THR A 353 -14.36 8.91 9.23
CA THR A 353 -15.56 8.06 9.33
C THR A 353 -16.73 8.72 10.08
N SER A 354 -16.46 9.77 10.85
CA SER A 354 -17.45 10.52 11.63
C SER A 354 -18.32 11.48 10.80
N LEU A 355 -18.00 11.74 9.53
CA LEU A 355 -18.86 12.51 8.63
C LEU A 355 -18.72 12.08 7.15
N ARG A 356 -19.80 12.18 6.38
CA ARG A 356 -19.88 11.61 5.02
C ARG A 356 -19.01 12.39 4.02
N GLY A 357 -18.31 11.66 3.14
CA GLY A 357 -17.60 12.24 1.99
C GLY A 357 -16.26 12.90 2.31
N ILE A 358 -15.84 12.92 3.58
CA ILE A 358 -14.62 13.59 4.02
C ILE A 358 -13.42 12.64 4.02
N TYR A 359 -12.34 13.07 3.37
CA TYR A 359 -11.04 12.37 3.36
C TYR A 359 -9.90 13.37 3.56
N ILE A 360 -8.90 12.99 4.34
CA ILE A 360 -7.67 13.75 4.58
C ILE A 360 -6.49 12.96 4.01
N THR A 361 -5.52 13.63 3.40
CA THR A 361 -4.25 12.99 3.01
C THR A 361 -3.12 14.03 2.90
N SER A 362 -1.90 13.58 2.61
CA SER A 362 -0.71 14.41 2.37
C SER A 362 -0.32 14.44 0.89
N VAL A 363 0.08 15.61 0.40
CA VAL A 363 0.73 15.79 -0.91
C VAL A 363 2.17 16.26 -0.77
N LEU A 364 3.05 15.78 -1.64
CA LEU A 364 4.42 16.28 -1.79
C LEU A 364 4.42 17.43 -2.81
N SER A 365 4.62 18.66 -2.37
CA SER A 365 4.69 19.81 -3.28
C SER A 365 5.98 19.88 -4.11
N GLU A 366 6.03 20.75 -5.12
CA GLU A 366 7.25 21.02 -5.92
C GLU A 366 8.42 21.56 -5.08
N ASP A 367 8.14 22.19 -3.93
CA ASP A 367 9.15 22.61 -2.95
C ASP A 367 9.76 21.40 -2.18
N ASN A 368 9.32 20.16 -2.46
CA ASN A 368 9.49 18.95 -1.63
C ASN A 368 8.95 19.07 -0.18
N PHE A 369 8.12 20.08 0.10
CA PHE A 369 7.38 20.18 1.36
C PHE A 369 6.11 19.32 1.33
N ILE A 370 5.83 18.63 2.43
CA ILE A 370 4.65 17.78 2.60
C ILE A 370 3.52 18.61 3.22
N ARG A 371 2.37 18.64 2.56
CA ARG A 371 1.21 19.46 2.95
C ARG A 371 -0.04 18.59 3.03
N SER A 372 -0.71 18.61 4.17
CA SER A 372 -2.01 17.93 4.32
C SER A 372 -3.12 18.71 3.61
N VAL A 373 -4.01 17.97 2.95
CA VAL A 373 -5.19 18.44 2.24
C VAL A 373 -6.43 17.63 2.67
N ILE A 374 -7.60 18.23 2.54
CA ILE A 374 -8.90 17.66 2.89
C ILE A 374 -9.88 17.85 1.72
N THR A 375 -10.65 16.82 1.40
CA THR A 375 -11.83 16.90 0.53
C THR A 375 -13.09 16.73 1.39
N PHE A 376 -14.17 17.38 0.98
CA PHE A 376 -15.48 17.30 1.64
C PHE A 376 -16.57 16.65 0.76
N ASP A 377 -16.25 16.41 -0.51
CA ASP A 377 -17.16 16.02 -1.59
C ASP A 377 -16.76 14.68 -2.24
N GLN A 378 -16.09 13.80 -1.47
CA GLN A 378 -15.63 12.49 -1.93
C GLN A 378 -14.57 12.55 -3.04
N GLY A 379 -13.73 13.59 -3.01
CA GLY A 379 -12.57 13.76 -3.89
C GLY A 379 -12.83 14.57 -5.16
N GLY A 380 -13.86 15.41 -5.19
CA GLY A 380 -14.08 16.37 -6.29
C GLY A 380 -13.15 17.59 -6.16
N GLU A 381 -13.14 18.23 -5.00
CA GLU A 381 -12.19 19.29 -4.64
C GLU A 381 -11.35 18.92 -3.40
N TRP A 382 -10.07 19.31 -3.41
CA TRP A 382 -9.14 19.17 -2.30
C TRP A 382 -8.59 20.53 -1.87
N VAL A 383 -8.87 20.92 -0.62
CA VAL A 383 -8.46 22.20 -0.03
C VAL A 383 -7.45 22.00 1.11
N ARG A 384 -6.79 23.07 1.56
CA ARG A 384 -5.94 23.02 2.77
C ARG A 384 -6.79 23.10 4.03
N LEU A 385 -6.43 22.37 5.07
CA LEU A 385 -7.12 22.44 6.36
C LEU A 385 -6.94 23.84 6.98
N ARG A 386 -8.06 24.45 7.40
CA ARG A 386 -8.09 25.76 8.07
C ARG A 386 -7.32 25.70 9.39
N LYS A 387 -6.36 26.62 9.60
CA LYS A 387 -5.69 26.74 10.90
C LYS A 387 -6.72 27.08 12.01
N PRO A 388 -6.53 26.60 13.25
CA PRO A 388 -7.30 27.11 14.39
C PRO A 388 -7.14 28.63 14.52
N GLU A 389 -8.21 29.32 14.92
CA GLU A 389 -8.23 30.79 14.93
C GLU A 389 -7.16 31.36 15.87
N ASN A 390 -7.09 30.80 17.09
CA ASN A 390 -6.14 31.14 18.15
C ASN A 390 -4.74 30.49 18.00
N ALA A 391 -4.43 29.83 16.88
CA ALA A 391 -3.09 29.28 16.63
C ALA A 391 -2.21 30.28 15.86
N GLU A 392 -1.01 30.56 16.38
CA GLU A 392 0.06 31.23 15.62
C GLU A 392 0.69 30.24 14.63
N CYS A 393 1.23 30.76 13.52
CA CYS A 393 1.98 29.97 12.56
C CYS A 393 3.40 29.67 13.07
N GLU A 394 3.83 28.42 12.98
CA GLU A 394 5.20 27.97 13.28
C GLU A 394 6.25 28.59 12.35
N SER A 395 7.52 28.43 12.70
CA SER A 395 8.68 28.88 11.91
C SER A 395 8.79 28.24 10.51
N THR A 396 7.96 27.25 10.20
CA THR A 396 7.82 26.68 8.85
C THR A 396 7.07 27.60 7.89
N ALA A 397 6.26 28.55 8.39
CA ALA A 397 5.47 29.45 7.56
C ALA A 397 6.27 30.64 7.03
N LYS A 398 6.25 30.85 5.70
CA LYS A 398 6.84 32.02 5.03
C LYS A 398 6.12 33.33 5.39
N ASN A 399 4.86 33.24 5.84
CA ASN A 399 4.08 34.37 6.36
C ASN A 399 3.36 33.96 7.65
N LYS A 400 3.60 34.70 8.74
CA LYS A 400 3.03 34.44 10.08
C LYS A 400 1.50 34.58 10.19
N GLU A 401 0.84 35.14 9.19
CA GLU A 401 -0.63 35.30 9.14
C GLU A 401 -1.30 34.31 8.18
N LYS A 402 -0.55 33.63 7.31
CA LYS A 402 -1.08 32.79 6.23
C LYS A 402 -0.43 31.41 6.24
N CYS A 403 -0.95 30.54 7.10
CA CYS A 403 -0.58 29.13 7.22
C CYS A 403 -1.83 28.23 7.33
N SER A 404 -1.63 26.92 7.20
CA SER A 404 -2.65 25.87 7.28
C SER A 404 -2.40 24.95 8.48
N LEU A 405 -3.41 24.18 8.88
CA LEU A 405 -3.19 23.02 9.74
C LEU A 405 -2.64 21.87 8.89
N HIS A 406 -1.68 21.13 9.43
CA HIS A 406 -1.14 19.91 8.84
C HIS A 406 -1.21 18.78 9.87
N ILE A 407 -1.47 17.57 9.37
CA ILE A 407 -1.86 16.40 10.15
C ILE A 407 -0.76 15.34 10.06
N HIS A 408 -0.45 14.73 11.19
CA HIS A 408 0.46 13.58 11.26
C HIS A 408 -0.34 12.27 11.20
N ALA A 409 -0.03 11.44 10.20
CA ALA A 409 -0.52 10.07 10.09
C ALA A 409 0.64 9.09 9.81
N SER A 410 0.39 7.99 9.12
CA SER A 410 1.29 6.84 8.94
C SER A 410 2.71 7.22 8.52
N TYR A 411 2.87 8.18 7.59
CA TYR A 411 4.18 8.62 7.14
C TYR A 411 4.98 9.29 8.26
N SER A 412 4.35 10.15 9.07
CA SER A 412 5.03 10.81 10.19
C SER A 412 5.46 9.80 11.27
N ILE A 413 4.68 8.74 11.46
CA ILE A 413 4.98 7.66 12.39
C ILE A 413 6.17 6.82 11.86
N SER A 414 6.19 6.48 10.57
CA SER A 414 7.29 5.72 9.96
C SER A 414 8.61 6.50 9.93
N GLN A 415 8.54 7.83 9.77
CA GLN A 415 9.69 8.74 9.92
C GLN A 415 10.14 8.96 11.38
N LYS A 416 9.50 8.30 12.36
CA LYS A 416 9.84 8.36 13.79
C LYS A 416 9.72 9.76 14.40
N VAL A 417 8.82 10.59 13.86
CA VAL A 417 8.35 11.80 14.56
C VAL A 417 7.62 11.35 15.82
N ASN A 418 7.57 12.20 16.87
CA ASN A 418 6.95 11.87 18.15
C ASN A 418 5.40 11.91 18.06
N VAL A 419 4.84 11.00 17.27
CA VAL A 419 3.42 10.85 16.93
C VAL A 419 2.98 9.49 17.45
N PRO A 420 2.36 9.40 18.64
CA PRO A 420 1.96 8.12 19.23
C PRO A 420 0.80 7.42 18.52
N MET A 421 -0.05 8.18 17.84
CA MET A 421 -1.27 7.70 17.16
C MET A 421 -1.57 8.55 15.93
N GLY A 422 -2.07 7.92 14.87
CA GLY A 422 -2.64 8.62 13.71
C GLY A 422 -4.01 9.25 14.03
N PRO A 423 -4.69 9.84 13.03
CA PRO A 423 -6.00 10.44 13.21
C PRO A 423 -7.07 9.42 13.64
N LEU A 424 -7.93 9.81 14.58
CA LEU A 424 -9.06 9.03 15.07
C LEU A 424 -10.37 9.73 14.72
N SER A 425 -11.29 8.97 14.12
CA SER A 425 -12.70 9.34 13.91
C SER A 425 -13.54 8.06 13.98
N GLU A 426 -14.74 8.15 14.55
CA GLU A 426 -15.64 7.01 14.77
C GLU A 426 -17.05 7.36 14.26
N PRO A 427 -17.77 6.46 13.54
CA PRO A 427 -18.99 6.80 12.81
C PRO A 427 -20.21 7.07 13.70
N ASN A 428 -20.16 6.69 14.98
CA ASN A 428 -21.13 7.05 16.01
C ASN A 428 -20.83 8.42 16.67
N ALA A 429 -19.58 8.89 16.61
CA ALA A 429 -19.12 10.15 17.19
C ALA A 429 -19.16 11.29 16.14
N VAL A 430 -20.38 11.64 15.71
CA VAL A 430 -20.65 12.48 14.52
C VAL A 430 -19.85 13.79 14.52
N GLY A 431 -19.09 14.02 13.45
CA GLY A 431 -18.26 15.21 13.25
C GLY A 431 -16.94 15.24 14.05
N ILE A 432 -16.72 14.33 15.02
CA ILE A 432 -15.50 14.34 15.84
C ILE A 432 -14.32 13.76 15.06
N VAL A 433 -13.22 14.52 15.01
CA VAL A 433 -11.93 14.10 14.41
C VAL A 433 -10.81 14.54 15.35
N ILE A 434 -9.97 13.62 15.81
CA ILE A 434 -8.84 13.90 16.72
C ILE A 434 -7.53 13.52 16.04
N ALA A 435 -6.55 14.42 15.99
CA ALA A 435 -5.28 14.14 15.32
C ALA A 435 -4.10 14.93 15.91
N HIS A 436 -2.90 14.35 15.84
CA HIS A 436 -1.65 15.09 16.01
C HIS A 436 -1.43 16.04 14.82
N GLY A 437 -0.97 17.26 15.07
CA GLY A 437 -0.75 18.24 14.01
C GLY A 437 0.30 19.31 14.29
N SER A 438 0.57 20.09 13.26
CA SER A 438 1.43 21.29 13.25
C SER A 438 0.79 22.38 12.39
N VAL A 439 1.07 23.66 12.66
CA VAL A 439 0.40 24.81 12.04
C VAL A 439 1.40 25.66 11.27
N GLY A 440 1.41 25.58 9.94
CA GLY A 440 2.49 26.09 9.10
C GLY A 440 2.25 26.02 7.59
N ASP A 441 3.33 26.07 6.81
CA ASP A 441 3.33 25.86 5.34
C ASP A 441 3.68 24.41 4.92
N THR A 442 4.02 23.55 5.89
CA THR A 442 4.41 22.15 5.73
C THR A 442 4.21 21.42 7.06
N ILE A 443 4.11 20.09 7.03
CA ILE A 443 4.26 19.24 8.21
C ILE A 443 5.59 19.58 8.92
N SER A 444 5.54 19.78 10.23
CA SER A 444 6.68 20.10 11.10
C SER A 444 7.37 18.82 11.60
N ILE A 445 8.64 18.91 12.00
CA ILE A 445 9.38 17.79 12.67
C ILE A 445 9.43 18.00 14.21
N VAL A 446 8.90 19.13 14.69
CA VAL A 446 8.78 19.45 16.12
C VAL A 446 7.71 18.55 16.77
N ASN A 447 7.80 18.32 18.09
CA ASN A 447 6.76 17.62 18.86
C ASN A 447 5.37 18.24 18.58
N PRO A 448 4.40 17.47 18.07
CA PRO A 448 3.09 18.00 17.70
C PRO A 448 2.22 18.31 18.91
N ASP A 449 1.30 19.26 18.73
CA ASP A 449 0.12 19.42 19.59
C ASP A 449 -1.01 18.52 19.06
N VAL A 450 -2.02 18.20 19.89
CA VAL A 450 -3.21 17.47 19.45
C VAL A 450 -4.33 18.45 19.13
N TYR A 451 -4.95 18.27 17.97
CA TYR A 451 -6.05 19.07 17.45
C TYR A 451 -7.32 18.24 17.38
N ILE A 452 -8.45 18.91 17.55
CA ILE A 452 -9.79 18.33 17.43
C ILE A 452 -10.63 19.19 16.48
N SER A 453 -11.43 18.52 15.66
CA SER A 453 -12.58 19.09 14.97
C SER A 453 -13.83 18.43 15.52
N ASP A 454 -14.92 19.20 15.63
CA ASP A 454 -16.26 18.71 15.93
C ASP A 454 -17.24 18.88 14.75
N ASP A 455 -16.77 19.26 13.57
CA ASP A 455 -17.59 19.49 12.37
C ASP A 455 -17.18 18.63 11.15
N GLY A 456 -16.28 17.66 11.36
CA GLY A 456 -15.73 16.80 10.33
C GLY A 456 -14.42 17.31 9.70
N GLY A 457 -13.97 18.52 10.05
CA GLY A 457 -12.66 19.05 9.64
C GLY A 457 -12.70 20.41 8.92
N TYR A 458 -13.86 21.08 8.88
CA TYR A 458 -14.00 22.45 8.39
C TYR A 458 -13.35 23.46 9.34
N THR A 459 -13.54 23.26 10.65
CA THR A 459 -12.87 24.04 11.71
C THR A 459 -12.15 23.11 12.69
N TRP A 460 -11.12 23.66 13.34
CA TRP A 460 -10.23 22.94 14.24
C TRP A 460 -9.88 23.80 15.45
N ALA A 461 -9.80 23.15 16.62
CA ALA A 461 -9.25 23.70 17.85
C ALA A 461 -8.02 22.90 18.29
N ARG A 462 -7.10 23.52 19.03
CA ARG A 462 -6.09 22.75 19.76
C ARG A 462 -6.75 22.12 20.99
N MET A 463 -6.76 20.79 21.02
CA MET A 463 -7.33 19.98 22.08
C MET A 463 -6.38 19.88 23.28
N LEU A 464 -5.12 19.50 23.03
CA LEU A 464 -4.09 19.31 24.05
C LEU A 464 -2.72 19.78 23.53
N LYS A 465 -1.85 20.22 24.45
CA LYS A 465 -0.48 20.61 24.14
C LYS A 465 0.46 19.41 24.29
N GLY A 466 1.32 19.17 23.30
CA GLY A 466 2.19 18.00 23.20
C GLY A 466 1.45 16.71 22.81
N PRO A 467 2.19 15.65 22.43
CA PRO A 467 1.61 14.41 21.92
C PRO A 467 0.90 13.62 23.03
N HIS A 468 -0.22 12.99 22.67
CA HIS A 468 -1.04 12.18 23.57
C HIS A 468 -1.60 10.96 22.84
N HIS A 469 -1.70 9.82 23.52
CA HIS A 469 -2.65 8.79 23.12
C HIS A 469 -4.06 9.26 23.47
N TYR A 470 -5.05 8.97 22.61
CA TYR A 470 -6.44 9.37 22.80
C TYR A 470 -7.42 8.25 22.41
N ALA A 471 -8.59 8.23 23.03
CA ALA A 471 -9.69 7.35 22.65
C ALA A 471 -11.05 8.05 22.84
N ILE A 472 -12.02 7.67 22.01
CA ILE A 472 -13.41 8.11 22.10
C ILE A 472 -14.21 7.00 22.78
N LEU A 473 -15.08 7.38 23.73
CA LEU A 473 -15.95 6.49 24.48
C LEU A 473 -17.39 6.99 24.38
N ASP A 474 -18.36 6.10 24.65
CA ASP A 474 -19.80 6.38 24.65
C ASP A 474 -20.29 7.26 23.47
N SER A 475 -19.88 6.91 22.26
CA SER A 475 -20.23 7.60 21.00
C SER A 475 -19.89 9.10 20.97
N GLY A 476 -18.86 9.53 21.71
CA GLY A 476 -18.44 10.93 21.85
C GLY A 476 -18.80 11.55 23.20
N GLY A 477 -19.58 10.87 24.05
CA GLY A 477 -19.93 11.33 25.40
C GLY A 477 -18.72 11.51 26.33
N ILE A 478 -17.63 10.77 26.10
CA ILE A 478 -16.34 11.00 26.77
C ILE A 478 -15.20 10.90 25.74
N ILE A 479 -14.24 11.83 25.83
CA ILE A 479 -12.93 11.71 25.18
C ILE A 479 -11.89 11.55 26.29
N VAL A 480 -11.02 10.54 26.18
CA VAL A 480 -9.91 10.32 27.12
C VAL A 480 -8.57 10.52 26.43
N ALA A 481 -7.57 10.99 27.18
CA ALA A 481 -6.22 11.21 26.68
C ALA A 481 -5.14 10.90 27.75
N VAL A 482 -4.00 10.39 27.30
CA VAL A 482 -2.83 10.08 28.12
C VAL A 482 -1.58 10.67 27.46
N GLU A 483 -0.76 11.37 28.24
CA GLU A 483 0.39 12.14 27.75
C GLU A 483 1.55 11.23 27.32
N GLN A 484 2.07 11.45 26.10
CA GLN A 484 3.17 10.65 25.56
C GLN A 484 4.52 11.23 26.02
N THR A 485 5.22 10.49 26.88
CA THR A 485 6.46 10.93 27.53
C THR A 485 7.39 9.76 27.84
N HIS A 486 8.69 10.04 27.96
CA HIS A 486 9.71 9.06 28.38
C HIS A 486 9.79 8.87 29.90
N HIS A 487 8.96 9.57 30.68
CA HIS A 487 8.91 9.45 32.14
C HIS A 487 7.69 8.63 32.58
N PRO A 488 7.80 7.82 33.65
CA PRO A 488 6.65 7.11 34.20
C PRO A 488 5.50 8.05 34.58
N ILE A 489 4.26 7.66 34.25
CA ILE A 489 3.04 8.44 34.47
C ILE A 489 2.05 7.72 35.39
N ASN A 490 1.17 8.50 36.03
CA ASN A 490 0.06 7.99 36.83
C ASN A 490 -1.26 8.79 36.65
N MET A 491 -1.34 9.62 35.61
CA MET A 491 -2.50 10.47 35.32
C MET A 491 -3.13 10.14 33.96
N ILE A 492 -4.46 10.18 33.91
CA ILE A 492 -5.26 10.23 32.69
C ILE A 492 -6.03 11.55 32.65
N LYS A 493 -6.25 12.08 31.45
CA LYS A 493 -7.05 13.28 31.19
C LYS A 493 -8.37 12.85 30.54
N PHE A 494 -9.48 13.47 30.92
CA PHE A 494 -10.79 13.22 30.30
C PHE A 494 -11.57 14.52 30.06
N SER A 495 -12.45 14.46 29.07
CA SER A 495 -13.37 15.52 28.64
C SER A 495 -14.77 14.93 28.46
N THR A 496 -15.81 15.70 28.77
CA THR A 496 -17.24 15.37 28.56
C THR A 496 -17.96 16.35 27.63
N ASP A 497 -17.23 17.23 26.96
CA ASP A 497 -17.75 18.37 26.19
C ASP A 497 -17.10 18.49 24.80
N GLU A 498 -16.88 17.34 24.14
CA GLU A 498 -16.20 17.21 22.84
C GLU A 498 -14.80 17.85 22.82
N GLY A 499 -14.03 17.70 23.90
CA GLY A 499 -12.61 18.04 23.99
C GLY A 499 -12.32 19.49 24.37
N GLN A 500 -13.32 20.27 24.81
CA GLN A 500 -13.17 21.69 25.12
C GLN A 500 -12.64 21.93 26.55
N CYS A 501 -13.13 21.18 27.55
CA CYS A 501 -12.65 21.24 28.94
C CYS A 501 -12.04 19.90 29.36
N TRP A 502 -10.93 19.96 30.10
CA TRP A 502 -10.17 18.77 30.49
C TRP A 502 -9.98 18.65 32.00
N HIS A 503 -10.21 17.45 32.52
CA HIS A 503 -10.03 17.08 33.91
C HIS A 503 -8.96 15.98 34.03
N SER A 504 -8.06 16.11 35.01
CA SER A 504 -7.01 15.12 35.28
C SER A 504 -7.41 14.21 36.45
N TYR A 505 -7.26 12.90 36.28
CA TYR A 505 -7.47 11.88 37.31
C TYR A 505 -6.20 11.06 37.53
N VAL A 506 -5.84 10.85 38.80
CA VAL A 506 -4.68 10.04 39.21
C VAL A 506 -5.13 8.58 39.33
N PHE A 507 -4.75 7.73 38.38
CA PHE A 507 -5.20 6.34 38.33
C PHE A 507 -4.36 5.37 39.17
N SER A 508 -3.12 5.76 39.53
CA SER A 508 -2.21 4.96 40.35
C SER A 508 -1.43 5.82 41.35
N LYS A 509 -1.02 5.22 42.47
CA LYS A 509 -0.03 5.83 43.37
C LYS A 509 1.39 5.68 42.82
N ASP A 510 1.68 4.52 42.24
CA ASP A 510 2.97 4.16 41.69
C ASP A 510 2.95 4.38 40.16
N PRO A 511 3.76 5.30 39.61
CA PRO A 511 3.79 5.56 38.18
C PRO A 511 4.28 4.38 37.34
N ILE A 512 3.81 4.30 36.11
CA ILE A 512 4.15 3.26 35.13
C ILE A 512 4.77 3.86 33.89
N THR A 513 5.73 3.18 33.29
CA THR A 513 6.18 3.50 31.92
C THR A 513 5.10 3.00 30.98
N PHE A 514 4.33 3.95 30.46
CA PHE A 514 3.14 3.71 29.66
C PHE A 514 3.50 3.21 28.25
N THR A 515 2.62 2.39 27.67
CA THR A 515 2.81 1.79 26.34
C THR A 515 1.59 1.87 25.42
N GLY A 516 0.38 2.13 25.94
CA GLY A 516 -0.81 2.24 25.10
C GLY A 516 -2.14 2.29 25.85
N LEU A 517 -3.18 2.72 25.13
CA LEU A 517 -4.58 2.62 25.55
C LEU A 517 -5.27 1.47 24.80
N ALA A 518 -6.18 0.77 25.46
CA ALA A 518 -7.10 -0.17 24.82
C ALA A 518 -8.55 0.16 25.23
N SER A 519 -9.47 0.08 24.27
CA SER A 519 -10.90 0.31 24.46
C SER A 519 -11.70 -0.65 23.57
N GLU A 520 -13.02 -0.72 23.80
CA GLU A 520 -13.94 -1.50 22.96
C GLU A 520 -14.03 -0.91 21.54
N PRO A 521 -13.85 -1.70 20.46
CA PRO A 521 -13.92 -1.18 19.09
C PRO A 521 -15.31 -0.59 18.77
N GLY A 522 -15.35 0.52 18.03
CA GLY A 522 -16.60 1.25 17.73
C GLY A 522 -17.08 2.15 18.85
N ALA A 523 -16.20 2.52 19.79
CA ALA A 523 -16.38 3.61 20.77
C ALA A 523 -17.69 3.60 21.59
N LYS A 524 -18.29 2.44 21.86
CA LYS A 524 -19.56 2.29 22.60
C LYS A 524 -19.43 1.94 24.08
N SER A 525 -18.23 1.59 24.55
CA SER A 525 -17.98 1.31 25.97
C SER A 525 -17.68 2.58 26.77
N MET A 526 -17.86 2.46 28.08
CA MET A 526 -17.44 3.40 29.12
C MET A 526 -16.14 2.96 29.82
N ASN A 527 -15.50 1.89 29.31
CA ASN A 527 -14.28 1.32 29.89
C ASN A 527 -13.07 1.59 28.98
N VAL A 528 -11.94 1.97 29.60
CA VAL A 528 -10.63 2.08 28.93
C VAL A 528 -9.54 1.46 29.81
N SER A 529 -8.66 0.68 29.22
CA SER A 529 -7.51 0.06 29.86
C SER A 529 -6.22 0.82 29.53
N ILE A 530 -5.52 1.29 30.56
CA ILE A 530 -4.21 1.95 30.46
C ILE A 530 -3.13 0.89 30.63
N TRP A 531 -2.32 0.64 29.60
CA TRP A 531 -1.27 -0.37 29.61
C TRP A 531 0.12 0.25 29.80
N GLY A 532 0.97 -0.46 30.54
CA GLY A 532 2.38 -0.11 30.73
C GLY A 532 3.12 -1.15 31.57
N PHE A 533 4.32 -0.80 32.03
CA PHE A 533 5.10 -1.63 32.95
C PHE A 533 5.66 -0.83 34.13
N THR A 534 5.85 -1.52 35.26
CA THR A 534 6.47 -0.94 36.46
C THR A 534 8.00 -0.96 36.37
N GLU A 535 8.64 0.16 36.69
CA GLU A 535 10.10 0.26 36.72
C GLU A 535 10.67 -0.17 38.09
N SER A 536 10.73 -1.48 38.31
CA SER A 536 11.42 -2.06 39.48
C SER A 536 12.81 -2.58 39.12
N PHE A 537 13.80 -2.27 39.96
CA PHE A 537 15.22 -2.61 39.77
C PHE A 537 15.51 -4.11 39.56
N LEU A 538 14.61 -4.99 40.02
CA LEU A 538 14.78 -6.45 39.95
C LEU A 538 13.95 -7.13 38.85
N SER A 539 12.89 -6.49 38.35
CA SER A 539 12.02 -7.05 37.30
C SER A 539 11.11 -5.97 36.71
N ARG A 540 11.00 -5.90 35.37
CA ARG A 540 9.88 -5.21 34.71
C ARG A 540 8.65 -6.11 34.75
N GLN A 541 7.50 -5.57 35.15
CA GLN A 541 6.23 -6.31 35.17
C GLN A 541 5.17 -5.52 34.41
N TRP A 542 4.46 -6.18 33.50
CA TRP A 542 3.32 -5.60 32.79
C TRP A 542 2.15 -5.38 33.74
N VAL A 543 1.46 -4.26 33.58
CA VAL A 543 0.30 -3.88 34.38
C VAL A 543 -0.72 -3.15 33.50
N SER A 544 -2.01 -3.35 33.82
CA SER A 544 -3.13 -2.70 33.16
C SER A 544 -4.06 -2.07 34.20
N TYR A 545 -4.42 -0.80 34.01
CA TYR A 545 -5.38 -0.09 34.85
C TYR A 545 -6.63 0.20 34.03
N THR A 546 -7.70 -0.57 34.26
CA THR A 546 -8.98 -0.36 33.59
C THR A 546 -9.87 0.55 34.41
N ILE A 547 -10.26 1.68 33.80
CA ILE A 547 -11.14 2.70 34.36
C ILE A 547 -12.53 2.56 33.74
N ASP A 548 -13.56 2.63 34.58
CA ASP A 548 -14.96 2.60 34.19
C ASP A 548 -15.61 3.95 34.52
N PHE A 549 -16.13 4.63 33.51
CA PHE A 549 -16.73 5.96 33.64
C PHE A 549 -18.24 5.95 33.96
N ASN A 550 -18.88 4.79 34.16
CA ASN A 550 -20.32 4.73 34.50
C ASN A 550 -20.64 5.51 35.80
N ASP A 551 -19.70 5.60 36.75
CA ASP A 551 -19.86 6.40 37.97
C ASP A 551 -19.74 7.93 37.74
N LEU A 552 -19.23 8.37 36.58
CA LEU A 552 -19.19 9.78 36.18
C LEU A 552 -20.49 10.20 35.49
N LEU A 553 -20.95 9.42 34.49
CA LEU A 553 -22.16 9.72 33.70
C LEU A 553 -23.38 8.93 34.20
N LYS A 554 -23.76 9.09 35.48
CA LYS A 554 -24.85 8.34 36.14
C LYS A 554 -26.28 8.61 35.63
N ARG A 555 -26.43 9.31 34.51
CA ARG A 555 -27.71 9.75 33.95
C ARG A 555 -27.68 9.51 32.45
N ASP A 556 -28.67 8.78 31.96
CA ASP A 556 -28.90 8.60 30.52
C ASP A 556 -29.32 9.92 29.85
N CYS A 557 -28.96 10.10 28.58
CA CYS A 557 -29.35 11.28 27.81
C CYS A 557 -30.83 11.24 27.42
N GLU A 558 -31.52 12.37 27.54
CA GLU A 558 -32.91 12.57 27.13
C GLU A 558 -32.97 13.45 25.87
N GLU A 559 -34.12 13.53 25.18
CA GLU A 559 -34.28 14.35 23.96
C GLU A 559 -33.81 15.81 24.12
N LYS A 560 -33.93 16.38 25.32
CA LYS A 560 -33.48 17.74 25.68
C LYS A 560 -31.96 17.93 25.56
N ASP A 561 -31.19 16.86 25.79
CA ASP A 561 -29.73 16.85 25.80
C ASP A 561 -29.17 16.86 24.38
N TYR A 562 -29.99 16.52 23.38
CA TYR A 562 -29.63 16.58 21.97
C TYR A 562 -29.98 17.95 21.34
N THR A 563 -29.25 18.31 20.29
CA THR A 563 -29.52 19.47 19.44
C THR A 563 -29.48 19.08 17.97
N LYS A 564 -30.30 19.74 17.15
CA LYS A 564 -30.21 19.68 15.69
C LYS A 564 -28.89 20.31 15.24
N TRP A 565 -28.21 19.69 14.29
CA TRP A 565 -27.00 20.17 13.64
C TRP A 565 -27.01 19.80 12.15
N LEU A 566 -26.83 20.77 11.27
CA LEU A 566 -26.75 20.55 9.82
C LEU A 566 -25.30 20.24 9.44
N ALA A 567 -25.05 19.04 8.91
CA ALA A 567 -23.74 18.67 8.41
C ALA A 567 -23.35 19.52 7.18
N HIS A 568 -22.05 19.78 7.02
CA HIS A 568 -21.48 20.54 5.90
C HIS A 568 -22.03 21.98 5.75
N SER A 569 -22.59 22.56 6.84
CA SER A 569 -23.10 23.93 6.85
C SER A 569 -21.94 24.94 6.81
N SER A 570 -22.09 25.95 5.95
CA SER A 570 -21.07 26.93 5.58
C SER A 570 -21.64 28.35 5.48
N ASP A 571 -22.86 28.49 4.95
CA ASP A 571 -23.65 29.72 4.92
C ASP A 571 -25.13 29.37 5.07
N ALA A 572 -25.66 29.48 6.29
CA ALA A 572 -27.06 29.17 6.60
C ALA A 572 -28.10 30.07 5.89
N SER A 573 -27.68 31.11 5.13
CA SER A 573 -28.56 31.89 4.26
C SER A 573 -28.77 31.27 2.88
N ASN A 574 -27.89 30.36 2.45
CA ASN A 574 -27.93 29.72 1.13
C ASN A 574 -28.89 28.50 1.13
N PRO A 575 -29.91 28.45 0.25
CA PRO A 575 -30.78 27.27 0.11
C PRO A 575 -30.04 25.96 -0.22
N ALA A 576 -28.85 26.02 -0.83
CA ALA A 576 -28.01 24.86 -1.12
C ALA A 576 -27.03 24.47 0.03
N ASP A 577 -27.01 25.20 1.14
CA ASP A 577 -26.03 24.98 2.22
C ASP A 577 -26.07 23.56 2.80
N GLY A 578 -24.93 22.89 2.95
CA GLY A 578 -24.86 21.49 3.37
C GLY A 578 -25.29 20.44 2.32
N CYS A 579 -25.57 20.82 1.07
CA CYS A 579 -25.73 19.86 -0.02
C CYS A 579 -24.36 19.28 -0.41
N ILE A 580 -24.13 18.00 -0.10
CA ILE A 580 -22.95 17.25 -0.54
C ILE A 580 -23.43 15.95 -1.20
N LEU A 581 -22.97 15.69 -2.42
CA LEU A 581 -23.46 14.58 -3.28
C LEU A 581 -25.00 14.59 -3.41
N GLY A 582 -25.57 15.77 -3.67
CA GLY A 582 -26.99 15.93 -3.95
C GLY A 582 -27.96 15.79 -2.76
N TYR A 583 -27.50 15.71 -1.52
CA TYR A 583 -28.37 15.77 -0.33
C TYR A 583 -27.67 16.34 0.92
N LYS A 584 -28.49 16.92 1.79
CA LYS A 584 -28.13 17.37 3.14
C LYS A 584 -28.45 16.30 4.17
N GLU A 585 -27.79 16.34 5.32
CA GLU A 585 -28.13 15.51 6.49
C GLU A 585 -28.16 16.36 7.75
N GLU A 586 -29.34 16.47 8.38
CA GLU A 586 -29.50 17.08 9.70
C GLU A 586 -29.41 15.98 10.76
N TYR A 587 -28.52 16.13 11.74
CA TYR A 587 -28.27 15.18 12.81
C TYR A 587 -28.83 15.68 14.14
N LEU A 588 -29.22 14.75 15.01
CA LEU A 588 -29.31 15.01 16.45
C LEU A 588 -27.97 14.65 17.10
N ARG A 589 -27.28 15.65 17.65
CA ARG A 589 -25.99 15.51 18.36
C ARG A 589 -26.13 15.89 19.83
N LEU A 590 -25.38 15.21 20.70
CA LEU A 590 -25.31 15.55 22.12
C LEU A 590 -24.80 16.99 22.30
N ARG A 591 -25.42 17.78 23.17
CA ARG A 591 -24.91 19.11 23.52
C ARG A 591 -23.65 18.97 24.35
N LYS A 592 -22.60 19.72 24.02
CA LYS A 592 -21.36 19.86 24.81
C LYS A 592 -21.60 20.23 26.29
N SER A 593 -22.73 20.85 26.61
CA SER A 593 -23.13 21.19 27.99
C SER A 593 -23.90 20.09 28.73
N SER A 594 -24.27 18.99 28.07
CA SER A 594 -25.12 17.93 28.61
C SER A 594 -24.27 16.72 29.03
N VAL A 595 -23.90 16.72 30.31
CA VAL A 595 -23.22 15.59 30.95
C VAL A 595 -24.24 14.46 31.18
N CYS A 596 -24.24 13.48 30.29
CA CYS A 596 -25.05 12.26 30.32
C CYS A 596 -24.47 11.16 29.43
N GLN A 597 -24.92 9.93 29.63
CA GLN A 597 -24.54 8.77 28.84
C GLN A 597 -25.48 8.60 27.63
N ASN A 598 -24.92 8.48 26.41
CA ASN A 598 -25.65 8.14 25.19
C ASN A 598 -26.16 6.70 25.21
N GLY A 599 -25.34 5.77 25.73
CA GLY A 599 -25.69 4.36 25.84
C GLY A 599 -25.21 3.49 24.68
N ARG A 600 -25.21 2.18 24.90
CA ARG A 600 -24.64 1.20 23.94
C ARG A 600 -25.54 0.94 22.74
N ASP A 601 -26.84 1.04 22.95
CA ASP A 601 -27.90 0.99 21.96
C ASP A 601 -28.15 2.35 21.27
N TYR A 602 -27.36 3.39 21.58
CA TYR A 602 -27.37 4.65 20.84
C TYR A 602 -27.21 4.43 19.33
N ILE A 603 -28.13 5.01 18.56
CA ILE A 603 -28.14 5.04 17.10
C ILE A 603 -28.15 6.50 16.68
N VAL A 604 -27.19 6.87 15.82
CA VAL A 604 -27.09 8.22 15.25
C VAL A 604 -28.37 8.56 14.50
N THR A 605 -29.16 9.47 15.07
CA THR A 605 -30.42 9.92 14.46
C THR A 605 -30.12 11.05 13.48
N LYS A 606 -30.48 10.84 12.22
CA LYS A 606 -30.30 11.83 11.14
C LYS A 606 -31.46 11.83 10.14
N GLN A 607 -31.73 13.01 9.56
CA GLN A 607 -32.79 13.25 8.60
C GLN A 607 -32.19 13.75 7.28
N PRO A 608 -32.22 12.95 6.19
CA PRO A 608 -31.71 13.38 4.90
C PRO A 608 -32.71 14.30 4.19
N SER A 609 -32.21 15.36 3.54
CA SER A 609 -33.00 16.27 2.70
C SER A 609 -32.38 16.35 1.31
N VAL A 610 -33.10 15.90 0.28
CA VAL A 610 -32.60 15.85 -1.10
C VAL A 610 -32.50 17.25 -1.71
N CYS A 611 -31.41 17.51 -2.42
CA CYS A 611 -31.16 18.76 -3.13
C CYS A 611 -31.59 18.67 -4.60
N ILE A 612 -31.82 19.82 -5.24
CA ILE A 612 -31.91 19.91 -6.71
C ILE A 612 -30.53 19.70 -7.32
N CYS A 613 -30.45 19.09 -8.50
CA CYS A 613 -29.18 18.89 -9.19
C CYS A 613 -28.65 20.21 -9.79
N THR A 614 -27.33 20.41 -9.72
CA THR A 614 -26.56 21.42 -10.45
C THR A 614 -25.64 20.71 -11.46
N LEU A 615 -24.80 21.46 -12.21
CA LEU A 615 -23.73 20.84 -13.00
C LEU A 615 -22.65 20.19 -12.15
N ASP A 616 -22.48 20.62 -10.90
CA ASP A 616 -21.39 20.15 -10.04
C ASP A 616 -21.62 18.71 -9.58
N ASP A 617 -22.88 18.27 -9.42
CA ASP A 617 -23.29 16.87 -9.15
C ASP A 617 -22.97 15.88 -10.33
N PHE A 618 -22.39 16.36 -11.44
CA PHE A 618 -22.00 15.56 -12.61
C PHE A 618 -20.49 15.66 -12.93
N LEU A 619 -19.79 14.53 -12.86
CA LEU A 619 -18.45 14.36 -13.42
C LEU A 619 -18.49 14.51 -14.95
N CYS A 620 -17.36 14.90 -15.54
CA CYS A 620 -17.17 14.74 -16.97
C CYS A 620 -17.03 13.27 -17.32
N ASP A 621 -17.74 12.86 -18.36
CA ASP A 621 -17.67 11.50 -18.89
C ASP A 621 -16.46 11.34 -19.85
N PHE A 622 -16.17 10.11 -20.29
CA PHE A 622 -14.96 9.82 -21.07
C PHE A 622 -14.77 10.78 -22.26
N GLY A 623 -13.56 11.35 -22.38
CA GLY A 623 -13.19 12.26 -23.46
C GLY A 623 -13.70 13.71 -23.32
N TYR A 624 -14.24 14.07 -22.15
CA TYR A 624 -14.59 15.45 -21.78
C TYR A 624 -13.76 15.89 -20.54
N PHE A 625 -13.68 17.20 -20.29
CA PHE A 625 -13.01 17.79 -19.13
C PHE A 625 -13.65 19.12 -18.73
N ARG A 626 -13.50 19.55 -17.46
CA ARG A 626 -13.86 20.91 -17.03
C ARG A 626 -12.66 21.84 -17.24
N PRO A 627 -12.79 22.97 -17.95
CA PRO A 627 -11.79 24.04 -17.94
C PRO A 627 -11.70 24.72 -16.56
N GLU A 628 -10.56 25.37 -16.27
CA GLU A 628 -10.42 26.15 -15.03
C GLU A 628 -11.52 27.21 -14.91
N ASN A 629 -12.16 27.28 -13.73
CA ASN A 629 -13.27 28.19 -13.42
C ASN A 629 -14.56 27.97 -14.25
N GLN A 630 -14.80 26.76 -14.77
CA GLN A 630 -16.03 26.39 -15.47
C GLN A 630 -16.60 25.06 -14.97
N SER A 631 -17.88 25.03 -14.55
CA SER A 631 -18.60 23.79 -14.25
C SER A 631 -19.04 23.03 -15.50
N GLU A 632 -18.95 23.62 -16.70
CA GLU A 632 -19.33 22.95 -17.95
C GLU A 632 -18.22 21.99 -18.43
N CYS A 633 -18.55 20.71 -18.60
CA CYS A 633 -17.67 19.73 -19.22
C CYS A 633 -17.61 19.94 -20.74
N VAL A 634 -16.43 20.26 -21.29
CA VAL A 634 -16.21 20.44 -22.74
C VAL A 634 -15.46 19.25 -23.33
N GLU A 635 -15.64 18.98 -24.62
CA GLU A 635 -15.00 17.84 -25.29
C GLU A 635 -13.47 18.06 -25.41
N GLN A 636 -12.65 17.08 -25.00
CA GLN A 636 -11.19 17.16 -25.16
C GLN A 636 -10.84 17.32 -26.65
N PRO A 637 -10.00 18.32 -27.05
CA PRO A 637 -9.62 18.50 -28.44
C PRO A 637 -8.95 17.26 -29.05
N GLU A 638 -8.02 16.65 -28.32
CA GLU A 638 -7.25 15.47 -28.70
C GLU A 638 -7.12 14.50 -27.51
N LEU A 639 -7.52 13.24 -27.68
CA LEU A 639 -7.32 12.18 -26.69
C LEU A 639 -5.84 11.76 -26.68
N LYS A 640 -5.20 11.70 -25.51
CA LYS A 640 -3.75 11.45 -25.36
C LYS A 640 -3.46 10.43 -24.25
N GLY A 641 -2.31 9.76 -24.34
CA GLY A 641 -1.88 8.79 -23.34
C GLY A 641 -2.93 7.69 -23.10
N HIS A 642 -3.32 7.51 -21.84
CA HIS A 642 -4.25 6.46 -21.43
C HIS A 642 -5.68 6.67 -21.95
N ASP A 643 -6.13 7.91 -22.20
CA ASP A 643 -7.43 8.18 -22.84
C ASP A 643 -7.45 7.68 -24.29
N LEU A 644 -6.33 7.82 -25.01
CA LEU A 644 -6.20 7.27 -26.36
C LEU A 644 -6.19 5.73 -26.33
N GLU A 645 -5.48 5.11 -25.38
CA GLU A 645 -5.53 3.66 -25.19
C GLU A 645 -6.96 3.16 -24.89
N PHE A 646 -7.68 3.83 -23.98
CA PHE A 646 -9.07 3.50 -23.66
C PHE A 646 -9.99 3.64 -24.88
N CYS A 647 -9.81 4.69 -25.71
CA CYS A 647 -10.59 4.84 -26.93
C CYS A 647 -10.31 3.75 -27.98
N LEU A 648 -9.05 3.32 -28.12
CA LEU A 648 -8.66 2.28 -29.06
C LEU A 648 -9.13 0.88 -28.59
N TYR A 649 -8.81 0.50 -27.36
CA TYR A 649 -9.01 -0.86 -26.83
C TYR A 649 -10.32 -1.06 -26.03
N GLY A 650 -10.99 0.02 -25.62
CA GLY A 650 -12.22 -0.01 -24.85
C GLY A 650 -13.44 -0.49 -25.64
N LYS A 651 -14.42 -1.06 -24.91
CA LYS A 651 -15.72 -1.47 -25.43
C LYS A 651 -16.48 -0.27 -25.98
N ARG A 652 -17.01 -0.35 -27.20
CA ARG A 652 -17.66 0.77 -27.90
C ARG A 652 -18.84 1.38 -27.15
N GLU A 653 -19.55 0.57 -26.36
CA GLU A 653 -20.63 1.01 -25.45
C GLU A 653 -20.16 2.05 -24.41
N ARG A 654 -18.87 2.09 -24.08
CA ARG A 654 -18.23 3.03 -23.13
C ARG A 654 -17.53 4.20 -23.79
N LEU A 655 -17.59 4.25 -25.12
CA LEU A 655 -17.07 5.34 -25.96
C LEU A 655 -18.24 6.13 -26.59
N LYS A 656 -19.47 5.80 -26.18
CA LYS A 656 -20.72 6.49 -26.45
C LYS A 656 -21.05 7.32 -25.21
N THR A 657 -21.15 8.64 -25.35
CA THR A 657 -21.23 9.54 -24.18
C THR A 657 -22.05 10.80 -24.47
N LYS A 658 -22.60 11.42 -23.42
CA LYS A 658 -23.16 12.78 -23.44
C LYS A 658 -22.20 13.85 -22.88
N GLY A 659 -20.99 13.45 -22.51
CA GLY A 659 -19.97 14.28 -21.85
C GLY A 659 -20.18 14.52 -20.37
N TYR A 660 -21.28 14.02 -19.78
CA TYR A 660 -21.60 14.14 -18.36
C TYR A 660 -22.07 12.81 -17.78
N ARG A 661 -21.72 12.60 -16.51
CA ARG A 661 -21.97 11.38 -15.75
C ARG A 661 -22.24 11.76 -14.29
N LYS A 662 -23.31 11.29 -13.67
CA LYS A 662 -23.59 11.63 -12.26
C LYS A 662 -22.45 11.13 -11.34
N ILE A 663 -22.11 11.88 -10.29
CA ILE A 663 -21.15 11.43 -9.27
C ILE A 663 -21.71 10.15 -8.59
N PRO A 664 -20.89 9.11 -8.37
CA PRO A 664 -21.34 7.90 -7.66
C PRO A 664 -21.76 8.21 -6.21
N GLY A 665 -22.89 7.63 -5.78
CA GLY A 665 -23.51 7.90 -4.48
C GLY A 665 -24.38 9.17 -4.43
N ASP A 666 -24.44 9.95 -5.51
CA ASP A 666 -25.20 11.21 -5.56
C ASP A 666 -26.73 11.02 -5.64
N LYS A 667 -27.47 11.72 -4.79
CA LYS A 667 -28.92 11.56 -4.62
C LYS A 667 -29.76 12.81 -4.97
N CYS A 668 -29.20 13.82 -5.64
CA CYS A 668 -29.98 14.98 -6.14
C CYS A 668 -31.14 14.55 -7.05
N LEU A 669 -32.23 15.32 -7.04
CA LEU A 669 -33.45 15.09 -7.82
C LEU A 669 -34.01 16.40 -8.40
N GLY A 670 -34.37 16.38 -9.69
CA GLY A 670 -34.77 17.60 -10.41
C GLY A 670 -33.61 18.57 -10.58
N GLY A 671 -33.90 19.84 -10.89
CA GLY A 671 -32.84 20.81 -11.23
C GLY A 671 -32.27 20.54 -12.63
N GLU A 672 -30.96 20.67 -12.78
CA GLU A 672 -30.27 20.51 -14.06
C GLU A 672 -30.07 19.04 -14.46
N ASN A 673 -30.12 18.80 -15.77
CA ASN A 673 -29.83 17.50 -16.39
C ASN A 673 -29.23 17.77 -17.77
N PRO A 674 -27.89 17.67 -17.94
CA PRO A 674 -27.19 18.11 -19.15
C PRO A 674 -27.46 17.18 -20.35
N ASN A 675 -28.57 17.41 -21.04
CA ASN A 675 -29.05 16.56 -22.11
C ASN A 675 -28.41 16.90 -23.48
N ARG A 676 -27.19 16.44 -23.69
CA ARG A 676 -26.53 16.43 -25.01
C ARG A 676 -26.90 15.18 -25.83
N GLU A 677 -26.66 15.22 -27.14
CA GLU A 677 -26.71 14.04 -28.00
C GLU A 677 -25.56 13.06 -27.67
N GLU A 678 -25.75 11.78 -27.97
CA GLU A 678 -24.79 10.71 -27.64
C GLU A 678 -23.69 10.61 -28.72
N THR A 679 -22.48 11.06 -28.39
CA THR A 679 -21.31 11.07 -29.29
C THR A 679 -20.55 9.75 -29.23
N ASP A 680 -20.21 9.15 -30.37
CA ASP A 680 -19.41 7.92 -30.51
C ASP A 680 -17.93 8.27 -30.73
N LEU A 681 -17.22 8.55 -29.63
CA LEU A 681 -15.82 8.98 -29.60
C LEU A 681 -14.86 7.96 -30.23
N LYS A 682 -15.26 6.68 -30.40
CA LYS A 682 -14.44 5.71 -31.12
C LYS A 682 -14.16 6.16 -32.56
N LYS A 683 -15.09 6.89 -33.19
CA LYS A 683 -14.86 7.52 -34.50
C LYS A 683 -13.75 8.57 -34.44
N LYS A 684 -13.68 9.37 -33.36
CA LYS A 684 -12.70 10.45 -33.18
C LYS A 684 -11.28 9.93 -32.98
N CYS A 685 -11.06 8.90 -32.16
CA CYS A 685 -9.71 8.31 -32.06
C CYS A 685 -9.31 7.52 -33.31
N THR A 686 -10.25 6.87 -34.01
CA THR A 686 -9.93 6.11 -35.23
C THR A 686 -9.74 6.96 -36.48
N SER A 687 -10.28 8.18 -36.57
CA SER A 687 -10.16 9.04 -37.77
C SER A 687 -8.72 9.44 -38.12
N ASN A 688 -7.82 9.41 -37.13
CA ASN A 688 -6.41 9.76 -37.31
C ASN A 688 -5.55 8.56 -37.79
N TYR A 689 -6.12 7.36 -37.86
CA TYR A 689 -5.49 6.14 -38.37
C TYR A 689 -6.05 5.80 -39.75
N LEU A 690 -5.19 5.53 -40.74
CA LEU A 690 -5.66 5.04 -42.04
C LEU A 690 -6.37 3.70 -41.87
N SER A 691 -7.63 3.64 -42.31
CA SER A 691 -8.37 2.39 -42.36
C SER A 691 -7.70 1.41 -43.35
N PRO A 692 -7.63 0.09 -43.08
CA PRO A 692 -7.01 -0.87 -43.99
C PRO A 692 -7.63 -0.86 -45.40
N SER A 693 -8.91 -0.48 -45.51
CA SER A 693 -9.64 -0.23 -46.76
C SER A 693 -9.07 0.89 -47.63
N GLN A 694 -8.29 1.82 -47.08
CA GLN A 694 -7.64 2.88 -47.84
C GLN A 694 -6.26 2.46 -48.36
N LEU A 695 -5.52 1.63 -47.62
CA LEU A 695 -4.26 1.05 -48.12
C LEU A 695 -4.48 0.04 -49.26
N SER A 696 -5.62 -0.65 -49.30
CA SER A 696 -5.98 -1.55 -50.40
C SER A 696 -6.54 -0.84 -51.65
N ALA A 697 -6.76 0.48 -51.60
CA ALA A 697 -7.37 1.24 -52.70
C ALA A 697 -6.38 1.80 -53.74
N SER A 698 -5.06 1.80 -53.47
CA SER A 698 -4.06 2.51 -54.28
C SER A 698 -3.17 1.62 -55.17
N SER A 699 -3.55 0.37 -55.43
CA SER A 699 -2.72 -0.60 -56.19
C SER A 699 -3.42 -1.20 -57.42
N ASN A 700 -4.23 -0.40 -58.12
CA ASN A 700 -4.65 -0.71 -59.50
C ASN A 700 -3.42 -0.73 -60.44
N SER A 701 -2.76 -1.88 -60.53
CA SER A 701 -1.57 -2.14 -61.35
C SER A 701 -1.88 -2.31 -62.85
N THR A 702 -3.16 -2.37 -63.21
CA THR A 702 -3.69 -2.53 -64.57
C THR A 702 -3.03 -1.64 -65.65
N PRO A 703 -2.86 -0.31 -65.47
CA PRO A 703 -2.23 0.53 -66.49
C PRO A 703 -0.73 0.25 -66.64
N VAL A 704 -0.04 -0.14 -65.56
CA VAL A 704 1.39 -0.50 -65.59
C VAL A 704 1.58 -1.83 -66.33
N ILE A 705 0.73 -2.81 -66.05
CA ILE A 705 0.73 -4.11 -66.75
C ILE A 705 0.43 -3.92 -68.24
N LEU A 706 -0.56 -3.10 -68.60
CA LEU A 706 -0.87 -2.77 -69.99
C LEU A 706 0.28 -2.03 -70.70
N ALA A 707 0.96 -1.11 -70.01
CA ALA A 707 2.13 -0.42 -70.57
C ALA A 707 3.30 -1.39 -70.83
N VAL A 708 3.58 -2.32 -69.91
CA VAL A 708 4.63 -3.34 -70.08
C VAL A 708 4.28 -4.33 -71.20
N ILE A 709 3.03 -4.78 -71.29
CA ILE A 709 2.56 -5.64 -72.40
C ILE A 709 2.66 -4.91 -73.74
N GLY A 710 2.26 -3.63 -73.79
CA GLY A 710 2.41 -2.79 -74.98
C GLY A 710 3.87 -2.64 -75.42
N LEU A 711 4.78 -2.39 -74.47
CA LEU A 711 6.22 -2.29 -74.73
C LEU A 711 6.80 -3.61 -75.25
N MET A 712 6.41 -4.75 -74.65
CA MET A 712 6.84 -6.09 -75.08
C MET A 712 6.31 -6.48 -76.47
N LEU A 713 5.10 -6.05 -76.82
CA LEU A 713 4.57 -6.22 -78.18
C LEU A 713 5.33 -5.36 -79.20
N ILE A 714 5.67 -4.12 -78.85
CA ILE A 714 6.46 -3.23 -79.71
C ILE A 714 7.87 -3.79 -79.93
N THR A 715 8.55 -4.27 -78.88
CA THR A 715 9.89 -4.88 -79.03
C THR A 715 9.85 -6.21 -79.79
N ALA A 716 8.82 -7.04 -79.60
CA ALA A 716 8.63 -8.26 -80.38
C ALA A 716 8.42 -7.95 -81.88
N VAL A 717 7.57 -6.98 -82.22
CA VAL A 717 7.35 -6.54 -83.61
C VAL A 717 8.63 -5.96 -84.21
N ALA A 718 9.37 -5.14 -83.47
CA ALA A 718 10.67 -4.61 -83.92
C ALA A 718 11.70 -5.74 -84.16
N GLY A 719 11.76 -6.73 -83.27
CA GLY A 719 12.61 -7.91 -83.42
C GLY A 719 12.29 -8.72 -84.69
N VAL A 720 11.00 -8.98 -84.95
CA VAL A 720 10.56 -9.67 -86.18
C VAL A 720 10.92 -8.87 -87.43
N VAL A 721 10.79 -7.54 -87.42
CA VAL A 721 11.20 -6.68 -88.54
C VAL A 721 12.72 -6.70 -88.77
N ILE A 722 13.53 -6.67 -87.69
CA ILE A 722 15.00 -6.73 -87.77
C ILE A 722 15.47 -8.08 -88.31
N ILE A 723 14.94 -9.19 -87.78
CA ILE A 723 15.26 -10.55 -88.24
C ILE A 723 14.89 -10.71 -89.73
N LYS A 724 13.69 -10.27 -90.14
CA LYS A 724 13.25 -10.30 -91.54
C LYS A 724 14.13 -9.44 -92.47
N LYS A 725 14.76 -8.38 -91.95
CA LYS A 725 15.68 -7.52 -92.71
C LYS A 725 17.10 -8.10 -92.83
N TYR A 726 17.58 -8.85 -91.84
CA TYR A 726 18.94 -9.42 -91.83
C TYR A 726 19.05 -10.81 -92.48
N VAL A 727 18.03 -11.67 -92.39
CA VAL A 727 18.11 -13.07 -92.85
C VAL A 727 18.10 -13.23 -94.39
N CYS A 728 17.62 -12.22 -95.13
CA CYS A 728 17.52 -12.28 -96.60
C CYS A 728 18.57 -11.42 -97.36
N GLY A 729 19.53 -10.81 -96.66
CA GLY A 729 20.46 -9.80 -97.22
C GLY A 729 21.94 -10.16 -97.10
N GLY A 730 22.35 -11.36 -97.52
CA GLY A 730 23.70 -11.87 -97.28
C GLY A 730 24.80 -11.25 -98.16
N ARG A 731 25.88 -10.76 -97.51
CA ARG A 731 27.26 -10.80 -98.06
C ARG A 731 28.31 -10.64 -96.96
N PHE A 732 29.34 -11.50 -97.02
CA PHE A 732 30.60 -11.33 -96.28
C PHE A 732 31.39 -10.12 -96.82
N LEU A 733 32.22 -9.50 -95.97
CA LEU A 733 33.56 -9.06 -96.35
C LEU A 733 34.45 -8.87 -95.10
N VAL A 734 35.77 -8.85 -95.31
CA VAL A 734 36.81 -8.97 -94.28
C VAL A 734 37.93 -7.97 -94.59
N HIS A 735 38.46 -7.23 -93.61
CA HIS A 735 39.91 -7.11 -93.29
C HIS A 735 40.25 -5.97 -92.29
N ARG A 736 41.44 -6.09 -91.68
CA ARG A 736 42.18 -5.11 -90.85
C ARG A 736 42.93 -4.09 -91.76
N TYR A 737 43.64 -3.04 -91.32
CA TYR A 737 44.10 -2.53 -90.00
C TYR A 737 43.66 -1.04 -89.84
N SER A 738 44.35 -0.02 -89.27
CA SER A 738 45.68 0.22 -88.63
C SER A 738 45.69 1.61 -87.95
N VAL A 739 46.60 2.03 -87.06
CA VAL A 739 47.56 1.44 -86.09
C VAL A 739 48.06 2.63 -85.23
N LEU A 740 48.13 2.52 -83.89
CA LEU A 740 48.91 3.31 -82.89
C LEU A 740 48.43 2.87 -81.48
N GLN A 741 49.24 2.69 -80.43
CA GLN A 741 50.71 2.73 -80.30
C GLN A 741 51.21 1.59 -79.37
N GLN A 742 52.51 1.30 -79.45
CA GLN A 742 53.19 0.04 -79.10
C GLN A 742 53.80 -0.09 -77.70
N HIS A 743 53.88 -1.34 -77.21
CA HIS A 743 54.95 -1.98 -76.37
C HIS A 743 55.29 -1.34 -74.99
N ALA A 744 55.94 -2.01 -74.01
CA ALA A 744 56.73 -3.25 -73.99
C ALA A 744 56.74 -3.85 -72.54
N GLU A 745 57.04 -5.13 -72.22
CA GLU A 745 57.04 -6.38 -73.00
C GLU A 745 57.06 -7.64 -72.08
N ALA A 746 56.59 -8.78 -72.62
CA ALA A 746 57.07 -10.18 -72.51
C ALA A 746 57.72 -10.81 -71.24
N ASN A 747 57.15 -11.98 -70.85
CA ASN A 747 57.74 -13.34 -70.68
C ASN A 747 59.08 -13.57 -69.91
N GLY A 748 59.25 -14.63 -69.10
CA GLY A 748 58.37 -15.74 -68.71
C GLY A 748 59.14 -17.03 -68.33
N PHE A 749 58.43 -18.17 -68.32
CA PHE A 749 58.93 -19.57 -68.25
C PHE A 749 59.15 -20.27 -66.87
N GLU A 750 59.34 -21.59 -66.93
CA GLU A 750 59.04 -22.65 -65.93
C GLU A 750 59.97 -22.78 -64.70
N GLY A 751 59.52 -23.46 -63.62
CA GLY A 751 60.38 -23.75 -62.45
C GLY A 751 59.74 -24.47 -61.22
N LEU A 752 59.40 -25.75 -61.38
CA LEU A 752 59.33 -26.88 -60.41
C LEU A 752 59.36 -26.70 -58.85
N GLU A 753 58.56 -27.54 -58.17
CA GLU A 753 58.72 -28.12 -56.79
C GLU A 753 58.35 -27.36 -55.49
N THR A 754 58.03 -28.17 -54.47
CA THR A 754 57.59 -27.92 -53.07
C THR A 754 58.74 -28.29 -52.08
N PRO A 755 58.67 -28.19 -50.72
CA PRO A 755 57.52 -28.03 -49.79
C PRO A 755 57.77 -27.17 -48.51
N GLU A 756 56.91 -27.34 -47.48
CA GLU A 756 57.14 -27.08 -46.02
C GLU A 756 57.33 -25.62 -45.50
N ALA A 757 57.09 -25.26 -44.21
CA ALA A 757 56.23 -25.85 -43.15
C ALA A 757 55.98 -24.93 -41.92
N SER A 758 54.71 -24.83 -41.49
CA SER A 758 54.19 -24.89 -40.09
C SER A 758 54.56 -23.87 -38.96
N LYS A 759 53.63 -23.74 -37.98
CA LYS A 759 53.80 -23.26 -36.57
C LYS A 759 54.09 -21.75 -36.36
N THR A 760 53.78 -21.06 -35.25
CA THR A 760 53.01 -21.28 -33.97
C THR A 760 52.61 -19.87 -33.41
N GLY A 761 51.79 -19.66 -32.37
CA GLY A 761 51.19 -20.55 -31.35
C GLY A 761 50.21 -19.79 -30.40
N TYR A 762 49.95 -20.34 -29.20
CA TYR A 762 48.92 -19.92 -28.22
C TYR A 762 49.39 -18.85 -27.19
N HIS A 763 48.43 -18.07 -26.67
CA HIS A 763 48.11 -17.73 -25.26
C HIS A 763 46.93 -16.72 -25.31
N ASP A 764 45.78 -16.80 -24.64
CA ASP A 764 45.27 -17.49 -23.41
C ASP A 764 45.41 -16.66 -22.12
N ASP A 765 44.47 -16.88 -21.18
CA ASP A 765 44.17 -16.12 -19.93
C ASP A 765 43.63 -14.66 -20.10
N SER A 766 42.96 -14.04 -19.12
CA SER A 766 41.68 -14.37 -18.42
C SER A 766 41.22 -13.16 -17.56
N ASP A 767 39.97 -13.21 -17.07
CA ASP A 767 39.45 -12.73 -15.76
C ASP A 767 38.13 -11.92 -15.80
N GLU A 768 37.39 -12.02 -14.71
CA GLU A 768 35.98 -11.62 -14.57
C GLU A 768 35.77 -10.29 -13.79
N ASP A 769 34.57 -9.74 -13.99
CA ASP A 769 33.69 -9.18 -12.95
C ASP A 769 33.96 -7.85 -12.20
N LEU A 770 32.82 -7.42 -11.64
CA LEU A 770 32.58 -6.71 -10.37
C LEU A 770 32.29 -5.19 -10.35
N LEU A 771 31.26 -4.90 -9.53
CA LEU A 771 30.76 -3.61 -9.02
C LEU A 771 29.90 -2.76 -10.01
N GLU A 772 28.81 -2.13 -9.56
CA GLU A 772 28.22 -2.05 -8.19
C GLU A 772 26.68 -2.02 -8.23
#